data_AF-A0A061QRQ4-F1
#
_entry.id   AF-A0A061QRQ4-F1
#
_cell.length_a   1.000
_cell.length_b   1.000
_cell.length_c   1.000
_cell.angle_alpha   90.00
_cell.angle_beta   90.00
_cell.angle_gamma   90.00
#
_symmetry.space_group_name_H-M   'P 1'
#
loop_
_entity.id
_entity.type
_entity.pdbx_description
1 polymer ?
#
loop_
_entity_poly.entity_id
_entity_poly.type
_entity_poly.pdbx_seq_one_letter_code
_entity_poly.pdbx_strand_id
1 'polypeptide(L)'
;MQQEASRKLGLSASATMRAAQALYEGEGSEGEGLITYMRTDGVSISQGAIDEIRGLLEEEFGAEYLPEKLRVYKSKSKTAQEAHEAIRPVDVRNSPEGLPHSLDDVQQRLYRLIWRRAMASQAANALFEQIAVDFCDEGRTLVLRSTGRMLRFPGFLRVYGSDAGGDAQNDEDSDEGDGRGGQAEALSELKAGDPVSCAEGEQTGIIEHSTRPPPRFNEGSLIKAMEEMGIGRPSTYAPTMKLLKDRGYVVLEGRALVPSSKGRVLTAFLESFFSSYVDYGFTASLEAQLDEIAAGEVDWRKVLGDFWGPFSERVESAKDIAVTDVIDVLDAALGPHFFPTDAEGEDDPRRCPACDGSGRLGLKLSRLGGFIGCSNFGAEGINCKYVRPLSIRGNFPGVEGRRLTAEGHLLLGENPETGEEVTLRIGPYGPYLQMEAPGGHAAKRTSLPRGTDMSTLTLETALSLLRLPLEVGEHPEDGAQVMLHIGAYGFYVRHGDTVASLRKGMDPWDLDMERVVEILEAKRARMAKKQAKEAASGTERGKKSATQQKGKQSSSGKAKPADSPKRGPSAYILFTKENRQAVVENNPEYSFGDVAKALGAMWRELDEARKEEYRKRASQAAPTECPQEPSREPSLDAEQTGSASPGTARGRKKAAQQKGGSGKSSSGKETHAADSPKRGPSAYVLFSKENRQAIVESFPEYSFGDVARKLGAMWRNLDEAQKEKYRERAAQLSPREPAGAPR
;
A
#
# COMPACT_ATOMS: atom_id res chain seq x y z
N MET A 1 17.45 13.88 11.45
CA MET A 1 16.96 14.50 10.19
C MET A 1 15.44 14.43 10.04
N GLN A 2 14.84 13.25 9.89
CA GLN A 2 13.41 13.10 9.55
C GLN A 2 12.45 13.82 10.52
N GLN A 3 12.73 13.79 11.83
CA GLN A 3 11.95 14.48 12.85
C GLN A 3 11.92 16.02 12.65
N GLU A 4 13.08 16.65 12.49
CA GLU A 4 13.20 18.11 12.23
C GLU A 4 12.62 18.50 10.87
N ALA A 5 12.81 17.70 9.83
CA ALA A 5 12.23 17.96 8.51
C ALA A 5 10.69 17.87 8.53
N SER A 6 10.13 16.99 9.36
CA SER A 6 8.71 17.02 9.65
C SER A 6 8.35 18.32 10.38
N ARG A 7 8.91 18.59 11.56
CA ARG A 7 8.57 19.76 12.39
C ARG A 7 8.73 21.09 11.63
N LYS A 8 9.95 21.44 11.22
CA LYS A 8 10.27 22.75 10.60
C LYS A 8 9.81 22.90 9.14
N LEU A 9 9.80 21.82 8.34
CA LEU A 9 9.55 21.93 6.89
C LEU A 9 8.19 21.37 6.45
N GLY A 10 7.44 20.71 7.34
CA GLY A 10 6.18 20.04 7.00
C GLY A 10 6.34 18.76 6.17
N LEU A 11 7.58 18.27 5.99
CA LEU A 11 7.85 17.15 5.09
C LEU A 11 7.52 15.80 5.74
N SER A 12 6.83 14.94 5.00
CA SER A 12 6.71 13.52 5.39
C SER A 12 8.09 12.84 5.36
N ALA A 13 8.26 11.78 6.16
CA ALA A 13 9.48 10.97 6.20
C ALA A 13 9.85 10.43 4.81
N SER A 14 8.84 10.02 4.01
CA SER A 14 9.04 9.59 2.62
C SER A 14 9.47 10.73 1.68
N ALA A 15 8.98 11.96 1.87
CA ALA A 15 9.43 13.10 1.08
C ALA A 15 10.87 13.49 1.44
N THR A 16 11.17 13.58 2.75
CA THR A 16 12.50 13.87 3.29
C THR A 16 13.54 12.88 2.76
N MET A 17 13.26 11.58 2.80
CA MET A 17 14.23 10.56 2.35
C MET A 17 14.44 10.55 0.83
N ARG A 18 13.45 10.98 0.02
CA ARG A 18 13.65 11.16 -1.44
C ARG A 18 14.52 12.38 -1.72
N ALA A 19 14.23 13.52 -1.09
CA ALA A 19 15.03 14.73 -1.27
C ALA A 19 16.47 14.53 -0.77
N ALA A 20 16.67 13.84 0.36
CA ALA A 20 18.00 13.46 0.85
C ALA A 20 18.73 12.49 -0.11
N GLN A 21 18.00 11.55 -0.72
CA GLN A 21 18.59 10.66 -1.73
C GLN A 21 19.05 11.45 -2.98
N ALA A 22 18.21 12.35 -3.49
CA ALA A 22 18.55 13.22 -4.61
C ALA A 22 19.75 14.13 -4.32
N LEU A 23 19.82 14.71 -3.11
CA LEU A 23 20.98 15.50 -2.65
C LEU A 23 22.26 14.67 -2.53
N TYR A 24 22.18 13.41 -2.10
CA TYR A 24 23.31 12.48 -2.02
C TYR A 24 23.78 12.01 -3.41
N GLU A 25 22.85 11.79 -4.34
CA GLU A 25 23.13 11.35 -5.73
C GLU A 25 23.53 12.52 -6.65
N GLY A 26 23.49 13.77 -6.18
CA GLY A 26 23.83 14.97 -6.96
C GLY A 26 22.78 15.37 -8.00
N GLU A 27 21.52 14.93 -7.84
CA GLU A 27 20.44 15.32 -8.76
C GLU A 27 20.17 16.83 -8.66
N GLY A 28 20.56 17.58 -9.69
CA GLY A 28 20.43 19.04 -9.76
C GLY A 28 21.70 19.81 -9.40
N SER A 29 22.81 19.13 -9.08
CA SER A 29 24.18 19.67 -9.11
C SER A 29 24.93 19.14 -10.36
N GLU A 30 26.21 19.46 -10.53
CA GLU A 30 27.04 18.98 -11.65
C GLU A 30 27.43 17.48 -11.54
N GLY A 31 26.63 16.67 -10.83
CA GLY A 31 26.86 15.25 -10.57
C GLY A 31 27.60 14.95 -9.26
N GLU A 32 27.89 15.98 -8.46
CA GLU A 32 28.55 15.86 -7.16
C GLU A 32 27.52 15.79 -6.01
N GLY A 33 27.66 14.81 -5.13
CA GLY A 33 26.79 14.64 -3.96
C GLY A 33 26.97 15.78 -2.96
N LEU A 34 25.87 16.47 -2.63
CA LEU A 34 25.89 17.64 -1.74
C LEU A 34 25.91 17.26 -0.26
N ILE A 35 25.41 16.08 0.10
CA ILE A 35 25.36 15.58 1.49
C ILE A 35 25.97 14.18 1.63
N THR A 36 26.40 13.84 2.83
CA THR A 36 26.83 12.47 3.21
C THR A 36 25.65 11.49 3.22
N TYR A 37 25.94 10.19 3.33
CA TYR A 37 24.93 9.14 3.20
C TYR A 37 23.80 9.25 4.22
N MET A 38 22.57 9.40 3.72
CA MET A 38 21.38 9.79 4.49
C MET A 38 20.71 8.68 5.32
N ARG A 39 21.20 7.43 5.26
CA ARG A 39 20.69 6.29 6.04
C ARG A 39 21.78 5.84 7.03
N THR A 40 21.94 6.63 8.09
CA THR A 40 22.97 6.48 9.11
C THR A 40 22.35 6.68 10.49
N ASP A 41 22.75 5.85 11.46
CA ASP A 41 22.53 6.07 12.89
C ASP A 41 23.75 6.77 13.54
N GLY A 42 24.83 6.96 12.78
CA GLY A 42 26.04 7.65 13.22
C GLY A 42 25.79 9.14 13.47
N VAL A 43 26.26 9.62 14.62
CA VAL A 43 26.27 11.05 15.00
C VAL A 43 27.70 11.64 15.00
N SER A 44 28.71 10.83 14.69
CA SER A 44 30.10 11.24 14.57
C SER A 44 30.35 12.01 13.28
N ILE A 45 31.19 13.04 13.36
CA ILE A 45 31.71 13.80 12.22
C ILE A 45 33.22 13.55 12.15
N SER A 46 33.76 13.44 10.94
CA SER A 46 35.19 13.29 10.68
C SER A 46 35.98 14.54 11.09
N GLN A 47 37.22 14.37 11.54
CA GLN A 47 38.01 15.49 12.08
C GLN A 47 38.18 16.63 11.07
N GLY A 48 38.52 16.32 9.82
CA GLY A 48 38.68 17.33 8.76
C GLY A 48 37.40 18.16 8.54
N ALA A 49 36.23 17.51 8.51
CA ALA A 49 34.96 18.21 8.38
C ALA A 49 34.62 19.06 9.62
N ILE A 50 35.03 18.66 10.83
CA ILE A 50 34.89 19.51 12.02
C ILE A 50 35.80 20.73 11.92
N ASP A 51 37.03 20.57 11.44
CA ASP A 51 37.99 21.66 11.28
C ASP A 51 37.51 22.66 10.20
N GLU A 52 36.94 22.19 9.10
CA GLU A 52 36.25 23.00 8.07
C GLU A 52 35.05 23.78 8.63
N ILE A 53 34.16 23.11 9.37
CA ILE A 53 33.00 23.76 10.03
C ILE A 53 33.48 24.85 10.99
N ARG A 54 34.53 24.59 11.77
CA ARG A 54 35.08 25.53 12.74
C ARG A 54 35.71 26.75 12.08
N GLY A 55 36.44 26.55 10.98
CA GLY A 55 36.98 27.65 10.16
C GLY A 55 35.88 28.55 9.61
N LEU A 56 34.86 27.97 8.97
CA LEU A 56 33.74 28.77 8.43
C LEU A 56 32.93 29.48 9.53
N LEU A 57 32.76 28.84 10.69
CA LEU A 57 32.07 29.46 11.83
C LEU A 57 32.84 30.67 12.38
N GLU A 58 34.16 30.60 12.45
CA GLU A 58 35.02 31.72 12.84
C GLU A 58 35.01 32.84 11.78
N GLU A 59 35.02 32.49 10.49
CA GLU A 59 34.92 33.43 9.36
C GLU A 59 33.57 34.18 9.30
N GLU A 60 32.43 33.48 9.48
CA GLU A 60 31.09 34.06 9.33
C GLU A 60 30.53 34.70 10.62
N PHE A 61 30.81 34.12 11.79
CA PHE A 61 30.21 34.52 13.07
C PHE A 61 31.21 35.09 14.08
N GLY A 62 32.51 34.85 13.89
CA GLY A 62 33.58 35.31 14.77
C GLY A 62 33.93 34.33 15.90
N ALA A 63 35.14 34.51 16.45
CA ALA A 63 35.73 33.60 17.44
C ALA A 63 34.90 33.40 18.72
N GLU A 64 34.00 34.33 19.08
CA GLU A 64 33.11 34.17 20.25
C GLU A 64 32.10 33.01 20.10
N TYR A 65 31.77 32.60 18.87
CA TYR A 65 30.92 31.44 18.61
C TYR A 65 31.69 30.12 18.60
N LEU A 66 33.02 30.15 18.70
CA LEU A 66 33.88 28.98 18.69
C LEU A 66 34.11 28.46 20.12
N PRO A 67 33.67 27.24 20.48
CA PRO A 67 34.00 26.67 21.78
C PRO A 67 35.48 26.27 21.85
N GLU A 68 36.11 26.57 22.99
CA GLU A 68 37.51 26.22 23.30
C GLU A 68 37.81 24.72 23.10
N LYS A 69 36.83 23.86 23.42
CA LYS A 69 36.93 22.41 23.31
C LYS A 69 36.12 21.91 22.12
N LEU A 70 36.74 21.01 21.36
CA LEU A 70 36.12 20.29 20.24
C LEU A 70 34.86 19.52 20.70
N ARG A 71 33.77 19.60 19.92
CA ARG A 71 32.53 18.87 20.21
C ARG A 71 32.48 17.57 19.44
N VAL A 72 32.71 16.47 20.15
CA VAL A 72 32.63 15.11 19.61
C VAL A 72 31.37 14.43 20.13
N TYR A 73 30.42 14.19 19.22
CA TYR A 73 29.20 13.43 19.50
C TYR A 73 29.45 11.94 19.28
N LYS A 74 28.91 11.11 20.18
CA LYS A 74 28.97 9.64 20.12
C LYS A 74 27.57 9.08 20.37
N SER A 75 27.18 8.07 19.59
CA SER A 75 25.96 7.31 19.83
C SER A 75 26.13 6.37 21.04
N LYS A 76 25.02 5.84 21.56
CA LYS A 76 24.99 4.89 22.70
C LYS A 76 24.84 3.43 22.27
N SER A 77 24.36 3.20 21.05
CA SER A 77 24.27 1.89 20.42
C SER A 77 25.66 1.35 20.05
N LYS A 78 25.69 0.10 19.58
CA LYS A 78 26.86 -0.58 18.98
C LYS A 78 26.39 -1.31 17.73
N THR A 79 25.90 -0.54 16.76
CA THR A 79 25.21 -1.05 15.59
C THR A 79 26.13 -1.02 14.38
N ALA A 80 26.11 -2.04 13.53
CA ALA A 80 26.97 -2.11 12.34
C ALA A 80 26.81 -0.90 11.38
N GLN A 81 25.66 -0.21 11.44
CA GLN A 81 25.35 1.00 10.67
C GLN A 81 25.97 2.29 11.26
N GLU A 82 26.56 2.26 12.46
CA GLU A 82 27.28 3.40 13.06
C GLU A 82 28.70 3.60 12.50
N ALA A 83 29.16 2.70 11.61
CA ALA A 83 30.39 2.88 10.85
C ALA A 83 30.30 4.01 9.81
N HIS A 84 29.14 4.64 9.66
CA HIS A 84 28.90 5.76 8.76
C HIS A 84 28.93 7.11 9.51
N GLU A 85 29.43 8.14 8.82
CA GLU A 85 29.43 9.52 9.32
C GLU A 85 27.99 10.06 9.47
N ALA A 86 27.81 11.09 10.29
CA ALA A 86 26.57 11.84 10.40
C ALA A 86 26.15 12.51 9.08
N ILE A 87 24.86 12.80 8.94
CA ILE A 87 24.30 13.52 7.79
C ILE A 87 24.73 15.00 7.87
N ARG A 88 25.62 15.41 6.97
CA ARG A 88 26.17 16.77 6.84
C ARG A 88 26.38 17.13 5.36
N PRO A 89 26.64 18.41 5.02
CA PRO A 89 27.18 18.76 3.71
C PRO A 89 28.51 18.04 3.45
N VAL A 90 28.78 17.65 2.20
CA VAL A 90 30.08 17.07 1.80
C VAL A 90 31.18 18.12 1.88
N ASP A 91 30.96 19.28 1.25
CA ASP A 91 31.70 20.52 1.46
C ASP A 91 30.77 21.52 2.17
N VAL A 92 31.25 22.09 3.27
CA VAL A 92 30.50 23.01 4.12
C VAL A 92 30.53 24.44 3.56
N ARG A 93 31.48 24.78 2.68
CA ARG A 93 31.55 26.09 2.00
C ARG A 93 30.47 26.29 0.93
N ASN A 94 29.79 25.21 0.52
CA ASN A 94 28.57 25.29 -0.28
C ASN A 94 27.43 25.84 0.59
N SER A 95 27.35 27.16 0.73
CA SER A 95 26.34 27.82 1.54
C SER A 95 24.92 27.62 0.96
N PRO A 96 23.87 27.60 1.80
CA PRO A 96 22.48 27.46 1.34
C PRO A 96 22.01 28.55 0.37
N GLU A 97 22.69 29.69 0.33
CA GLU A 97 22.46 30.84 -0.55
C GLU A 97 23.14 30.67 -1.92
N GLY A 98 24.24 29.91 -2.00
CA GLY A 98 25.00 29.66 -3.23
C GLY A 98 24.57 28.40 -4.01
N LEU A 99 23.46 27.77 -3.61
CA LEU A 99 23.00 26.52 -4.22
C LEU A 99 22.57 26.69 -5.69
N PRO A 100 22.80 25.68 -6.56
CA PRO A 100 22.32 25.70 -7.93
C PRO A 100 20.80 25.87 -8.04
N HIS A 101 20.35 26.78 -8.90
CA HIS A 101 18.92 26.99 -9.21
C HIS A 101 18.21 25.76 -9.83
N SER A 102 18.97 24.74 -10.22
CA SER A 102 18.49 23.44 -10.70
C SER A 102 17.99 22.49 -9.61
N LEU A 103 18.20 22.81 -8.33
CA LEU A 103 17.63 22.07 -7.20
C LEU A 103 16.19 22.51 -6.92
N ASP A 104 15.30 21.55 -6.62
CA ASP A 104 13.92 21.80 -6.19
C ASP A 104 13.85 22.50 -4.81
N ASP A 105 12.76 23.23 -4.52
CA ASP A 105 12.53 23.92 -3.23
C ASP A 105 12.71 22.96 -2.05
N VAL A 106 12.18 21.74 -2.17
CA VAL A 106 12.26 20.71 -1.13
C VAL A 106 13.72 20.27 -0.89
N GLN A 107 14.54 20.19 -1.95
CA GLN A 107 15.96 19.88 -1.84
C GLN A 107 16.72 21.04 -1.17
N GLN A 108 16.51 22.28 -1.63
CA GLN A 108 17.19 23.47 -1.08
C GLN A 108 16.87 23.67 0.41
N ARG A 109 15.59 23.55 0.80
CA ARG A 109 15.15 23.68 2.19
C ARG A 109 15.68 22.55 3.08
N LEU A 110 15.75 21.33 2.57
CA LEU A 110 16.33 20.21 3.31
C LEU A 110 17.86 20.35 3.46
N TYR A 111 18.56 20.78 2.41
CA TYR A 111 19.99 21.07 2.48
C TYR A 111 20.28 22.18 3.51
N ARG A 112 19.54 23.30 3.45
CA ARG A 112 19.62 24.39 4.43
C ARG A 112 19.47 23.91 5.88
N LEU A 113 18.52 22.99 6.13
CA LEU A 113 18.32 22.38 7.44
C LEU A 113 19.50 21.50 7.89
N ILE A 114 20.08 20.71 6.97
CA ILE A 114 21.24 19.85 7.23
C ILE A 114 22.50 20.71 7.49
N TRP A 115 22.76 21.70 6.64
CA TRP A 115 23.89 22.64 6.76
C TRP A 115 23.84 23.40 8.08
N ARG A 116 22.69 24.01 8.41
CA ARG A 116 22.49 24.72 9.68
C ARG A 116 22.70 23.80 10.89
N ARG A 117 22.27 22.53 10.81
CA ARG A 117 22.48 21.56 11.90
C ARG A 117 23.96 21.19 12.08
N ALA A 118 24.69 21.01 10.98
CA ALA A 118 26.12 20.71 11.00
C ALA A 118 26.91 21.88 11.62
N MET A 119 26.72 23.10 11.14
CA MET A 119 27.35 24.32 11.67
C MET A 119 27.02 24.53 13.16
N ALA A 120 25.74 24.46 13.53
CA ALA A 120 25.31 24.63 14.91
C ALA A 120 25.85 23.55 15.88
N SER A 121 26.22 22.37 15.38
CA SER A 121 26.79 21.30 16.23
C SER A 121 28.15 21.68 16.83
N GLN A 122 28.92 22.51 16.14
CA GLN A 122 30.26 22.95 16.59
C GLN A 122 30.26 24.35 17.21
N ALA A 123 29.14 25.07 17.18
CA ALA A 123 29.02 26.40 17.76
C ALA A 123 28.89 26.39 19.30
N ALA A 124 29.20 27.53 19.92
CA ALA A 124 29.10 27.75 21.36
C ALA A 124 27.67 27.59 21.90
N ASN A 125 27.54 27.35 23.21
CA ASN A 125 26.23 27.27 23.86
C ASN A 125 25.49 28.61 23.82
N ALA A 126 24.18 28.57 23.69
CA ALA A 126 23.34 29.70 24.06
C ALA A 126 23.40 29.89 25.59
N LEU A 127 23.56 31.12 26.06
CA LEU A 127 23.53 31.46 27.48
C LEU A 127 22.24 32.22 27.78
N PHE A 128 21.45 31.66 28.69
CA PHE A 128 20.24 32.27 29.20
C PHE A 128 20.43 32.60 30.67
N GLU A 129 19.90 33.74 31.09
CA GLU A 129 19.69 34.08 32.48
C GLU A 129 18.23 33.79 32.83
N GLN A 130 18.01 33.01 33.89
CA GLN A 130 16.68 32.66 34.37
C GLN A 130 16.47 33.30 35.74
N ILE A 131 15.42 34.11 35.86
CA ILE A 131 15.10 34.87 37.06
C ILE A 131 13.77 34.35 37.59
N ALA A 132 13.74 33.95 38.85
CA ALA A 132 12.53 33.51 39.54
C ALA A 132 12.33 34.40 40.77
N VAL A 133 11.15 35.02 40.88
CA VAL A 133 10.77 35.89 41.98
C VAL A 133 9.52 35.32 42.65
N ASP A 134 9.63 35.11 43.97
CA ASP A 134 8.54 34.66 44.83
C ASP A 134 8.01 35.87 45.62
N PHE A 135 6.81 36.33 45.29
CA PHE A 135 6.12 37.39 46.00
C PHE A 135 5.33 36.79 47.16
N CYS A 136 5.53 37.34 48.36
CA CYS A 136 4.89 36.87 49.60
C CYS A 136 4.18 38.04 50.29
N ASP A 137 3.06 37.78 50.96
CA ASP A 137 2.46 38.69 51.94
C ASP A 137 3.29 38.74 53.24
N GLU A 138 3.03 39.74 54.09
CA GLU A 138 3.70 39.89 55.40
C GLU A 138 3.53 38.65 56.30
N GLY A 139 2.43 37.90 56.15
CA GLY A 139 2.16 36.66 56.88
C GLY A 139 2.69 35.38 56.23
N ARG A 140 3.23 35.44 54.99
CA ARG A 140 3.58 34.28 54.14
C ARG A 140 2.45 33.25 53.97
N THR A 141 1.21 33.72 53.95
CA THR A 141 0.02 32.92 53.70
C THR A 141 -0.24 32.68 52.21
N LEU A 142 0.27 33.55 51.34
CA LEU A 142 0.18 33.47 49.89
C LEU A 142 1.58 33.61 49.27
N VAL A 143 1.91 32.72 48.34
CA VAL A 143 3.15 32.80 47.54
C VAL A 143 2.78 32.80 46.06
N LEU A 144 3.09 33.89 45.37
CA LEU A 144 2.96 34.01 43.92
C LEU A 144 4.35 33.92 43.29
N ARG A 145 4.55 32.98 42.36
CA ARG A 145 5.82 32.79 41.65
C ARG A 145 5.74 33.35 40.24
N SER A 146 6.71 34.18 39.87
CA SER A 146 6.95 34.62 38.49
C SER A 146 8.32 34.17 38.01
N THR A 147 8.43 33.75 36.76
CA THR A 147 9.70 33.27 36.17
C THR A 147 9.93 33.89 34.79
N GLY A 148 11.04 34.62 34.63
CA GLY A 148 11.51 35.16 33.35
C GLY A 148 12.75 34.43 32.84
N ARG A 149 12.96 34.47 31.52
CA ARG A 149 14.18 33.96 30.87
C ARG A 149 14.69 34.97 29.84
N MET A 150 15.89 35.52 30.05
CA MET A 150 16.55 36.47 29.14
C MET A 150 17.69 35.77 28.38
N LEU A 151 17.82 36.04 27.08
CA LEU A 151 18.96 35.57 26.29
C LEU A 151 20.15 36.52 26.47
N ARG A 152 21.26 36.04 27.05
CA ARG A 152 22.50 36.82 27.22
C ARG A 152 23.49 36.60 26.07
N PHE A 153 23.51 35.40 25.48
CA PHE A 153 24.34 35.10 24.32
C PHE A 153 23.65 34.05 23.43
N PRO A 154 23.44 34.28 22.12
CA PRO A 154 22.69 33.37 21.27
C PRO A 154 23.42 32.06 20.93
N GLY A 155 24.76 32.07 20.86
CA GLY A 155 25.56 30.90 20.48
C GLY A 155 25.01 30.20 19.23
N PHE A 156 24.88 28.87 19.29
CA PHE A 156 24.38 28.04 18.19
C PHE A 156 22.97 28.41 17.68
N LEU A 157 22.14 29.13 18.44
CA LEU A 157 20.79 29.53 17.99
C LEU A 157 20.86 30.52 16.82
N ARG A 158 21.88 31.39 16.80
CA ARG A 158 22.14 32.33 15.69
C ARG A 158 22.40 31.60 14.37
N VAL A 159 23.04 30.43 14.44
CA VAL A 159 23.42 29.59 13.30
C VAL A 159 22.27 28.67 12.88
N TYR A 160 21.61 28.03 13.85
CA TYR A 160 20.54 27.06 13.55
C TYR A 160 19.23 27.73 13.11
N GLY A 161 19.03 28.98 13.53
CA GLY A 161 17.80 29.73 13.33
C GLY A 161 16.65 29.19 14.18
N SER A 162 16.10 30.06 15.03
CA SER A 162 14.68 29.98 15.38
C SER A 162 13.87 30.39 14.15
N ASP A 163 13.79 29.49 13.16
CA ASP A 163 12.83 29.59 12.05
C ASP A 163 11.41 29.37 12.62
N ALA A 164 10.92 30.38 13.36
CA ALA A 164 9.57 30.46 13.91
C ALA A 164 8.56 30.75 12.78
N GLY A 165 8.51 29.84 11.82
CA GLY A 165 7.73 29.94 10.59
C GLY A 165 7.11 28.60 10.16
N GLY A 166 6.98 27.65 11.10
CA GLY A 166 6.38 26.34 10.87
C GLY A 166 5.94 25.68 12.18
N ASP A 167 4.65 25.80 12.50
CA ASP A 167 3.91 25.01 13.48
C ASP A 167 4.46 24.91 14.92
N ALA A 168 5.12 25.96 15.42
CA ALA A 168 5.42 26.16 16.85
C ALA A 168 4.17 26.47 17.72
N GLN A 169 2.99 26.03 17.27
CA GLN A 169 1.70 26.17 17.97
C GLN A 169 1.20 24.85 18.58
N ASN A 170 2.00 23.77 18.51
CA ASN A 170 1.70 22.47 19.13
C ASN A 170 2.78 21.98 20.11
N ASP A 171 3.86 22.73 20.33
CA ASP A 171 4.75 22.54 21.48
C ASP A 171 4.28 23.52 22.58
N GLU A 172 3.39 23.07 23.49
CA GLU A 172 2.95 23.89 24.65
C GLU A 172 4.11 24.22 25.61
N ASP A 173 5.27 23.58 25.45
CA ASP A 173 6.53 23.87 26.15
C ASP A 173 7.45 24.85 25.40
N SER A 174 7.18 25.20 24.13
CA SER A 174 7.98 26.21 23.39
C SER A 174 7.34 27.60 23.47
N ASP A 175 7.14 28.08 24.69
CA ASP A 175 6.77 29.46 24.98
C ASP A 175 8.00 30.38 24.80
N GLU A 176 8.49 30.43 23.55
CA GLU A 176 9.54 31.32 23.05
C GLU A 176 8.93 32.52 22.30
N GLY A 177 7.72 32.92 22.70
CA GLY A 177 7.11 34.18 22.31
C GLY A 177 7.78 35.37 23.03
N ASP A 178 7.81 36.51 22.32
CA ASP A 178 8.50 37.77 22.67
C ASP A 178 8.22 38.30 24.11
N GLY A 179 7.09 37.92 24.71
CA GLY A 179 6.67 38.38 26.04
C GLY A 179 7.57 37.96 27.21
N ARG A 180 8.23 36.78 27.16
CA ARG A 180 9.09 36.32 28.27
C ARG A 180 10.39 37.11 28.41
N GLY A 181 10.84 37.78 27.33
CA GLY A 181 12.04 38.62 27.35
C GLY A 181 11.84 39.88 28.19
N GLY A 182 10.79 40.65 27.89
CA GLY A 182 10.42 41.85 28.65
C GLY A 182 10.03 41.53 30.11
N GLN A 183 9.39 40.37 30.34
CA GLN A 183 9.12 39.89 31.70
C GLN A 183 10.41 39.61 32.48
N ALA A 184 11.43 39.02 31.86
CA ALA A 184 12.73 38.79 32.49
C ALA A 184 13.47 40.09 32.81
N GLU A 185 13.37 41.10 31.93
CA GLU A 185 13.96 42.41 32.15
C GLU A 185 13.31 43.11 33.35
N ALA A 186 11.99 43.18 33.40
CA ALA A 186 11.25 43.74 34.54
C ALA A 186 11.52 43.00 35.86
N LEU A 187 11.65 41.67 35.84
CA LEU A 187 12.00 40.88 37.02
C LEU A 187 13.47 41.09 37.46
N SER A 188 14.35 41.53 36.57
CA SER A 188 15.77 41.77 36.89
C SER A 188 16.03 43.08 37.65
N GLU A 189 15.09 44.03 37.59
CA GLU A 189 15.18 45.30 38.32
C GLU A 189 14.80 45.17 39.81
N LEU A 190 14.03 44.14 40.16
CA LEU A 190 13.52 43.88 41.50
C LEU A 190 14.60 43.34 42.45
N LYS A 191 14.55 43.78 43.71
CA LYS A 191 15.40 43.30 44.81
C LYS A 191 14.56 42.70 45.94
N ALA A 192 15.21 41.85 46.72
CA ALA A 192 14.58 41.22 47.87
C ALA A 192 14.16 42.26 48.92
N GLY A 193 12.85 42.38 49.16
CA GLY A 193 12.27 43.35 50.08
C GLY A 193 11.70 44.62 49.42
N ASP A 194 11.77 44.73 48.09
CA ASP A 194 11.10 45.83 47.38
C ASP A 194 9.57 45.71 47.53
N PRO A 195 8.87 46.79 47.92
CA PRO A 195 7.42 46.77 48.06
C PRO A 195 6.75 46.72 46.69
N VAL A 196 5.92 45.69 46.46
CA VAL A 196 5.10 45.56 45.25
C VAL A 196 3.62 45.71 45.59
N SER A 197 2.90 46.41 44.73
CA SER A 197 1.44 46.58 44.80
C SER A 197 0.79 45.94 43.58
N CYS A 198 -0.33 45.24 43.76
CA CYS A 198 -1.17 44.83 42.65
C CYS A 198 -1.64 46.07 41.87
N ALA A 199 -1.62 46.03 40.54
CA ALA A 199 -2.09 47.12 39.71
C ALA A 199 -3.59 47.38 39.91
N GLU A 200 -3.98 48.63 40.19
CA GLU A 200 -5.39 48.99 40.35
C GLU A 200 -6.13 48.92 39.01
N GLY A 201 -7.17 48.10 38.93
CA GLY A 201 -8.07 48.01 37.78
C GLY A 201 -7.87 46.81 36.85
N GLU A 202 -6.78 46.05 37.00
CA GLU A 202 -6.65 44.75 36.32
C GLU A 202 -7.44 43.69 37.08
N GLN A 203 -8.36 43.01 36.39
CA GLN A 203 -9.11 41.91 36.97
C GLN A 203 -8.17 40.72 37.21
N THR A 204 -8.04 40.28 38.45
CA THR A 204 -7.43 38.99 38.82
C THR A 204 -8.31 37.85 38.31
N GLY A 205 -8.19 37.55 37.02
CA GLY A 205 -8.89 36.45 36.38
C GLY A 205 -8.44 35.11 36.97
N ILE A 206 -9.36 34.39 37.60
CA ILE A 206 -9.16 32.98 37.92
C ILE A 206 -9.18 32.22 36.58
N ILE A 207 -8.00 31.87 36.08
CA ILE A 207 -7.88 31.07 34.86
C ILE A 207 -8.15 29.61 35.22
N GLU A 208 -9.29 29.10 34.80
CA GLU A 208 -9.59 27.68 34.89
C GLU A 208 -8.77 26.90 33.84
N HIS A 209 -7.94 25.96 34.31
CA HIS A 209 -7.19 25.05 33.45
C HIS A 209 -7.78 23.64 33.54
N SER A 210 -8.08 23.06 32.38
CA SER A 210 -8.49 21.65 32.27
C SER A 210 -7.35 20.79 31.73
N THR A 211 -7.22 19.56 32.24
CA THR A 211 -6.19 18.61 31.81
C THR A 211 -6.44 18.16 30.38
N ARG A 212 -5.49 18.43 29.48
CA ARG A 212 -5.57 17.98 28.08
C ARG A 212 -5.18 16.50 27.95
N PRO A 213 -5.81 15.73 27.05
CA PRO A 213 -5.39 14.36 26.77
C PRO A 213 -4.00 14.34 26.10
N PRO A 214 -3.25 13.23 26.17
CA PRO A 214 -1.95 13.11 25.53
C PRO A 214 -2.01 13.43 24.02
N PRO A 215 -1.03 14.21 23.49
CA PRO A 215 -1.04 14.60 22.09
C PRO A 215 -0.88 13.39 21.17
N ARG A 216 -1.54 13.43 20.01
CA ARG A 216 -1.41 12.37 19.00
C ARG A 216 -0.05 12.44 18.32
N PHE A 217 0.49 11.28 17.95
CA PHE A 217 1.73 11.20 17.18
C PHE A 217 1.59 11.88 15.81
N ASN A 218 2.62 12.62 15.41
CA ASN A 218 2.87 12.98 14.02
C ASN A 218 3.97 12.05 13.46
N GLU A 219 4.36 12.18 12.18
CA GLU A 219 5.38 11.29 11.62
C GLU A 219 6.74 11.39 12.36
N GLY A 220 7.14 12.59 12.76
CA GLY A 220 8.40 12.82 13.48
C GLY A 220 8.39 12.24 14.90
N SER A 221 7.32 12.46 15.66
CA SER A 221 7.20 11.94 17.03
C SER A 221 6.95 10.43 17.08
N LEU A 222 6.31 9.83 16.07
CA LEU A 222 6.24 8.36 15.98
C LEU A 222 7.63 7.76 15.67
N ILE A 223 8.41 8.38 14.78
CA ILE A 223 9.79 7.95 14.52
C ILE A 223 10.64 8.07 15.78
N LYS A 224 10.50 9.17 16.53
CA LYS A 224 11.18 9.35 17.83
C LYS A 224 10.84 8.23 18.82
N ALA A 225 9.56 7.91 18.98
CA ALA A 225 9.12 6.83 19.86
C ALA A 225 9.62 5.44 19.39
N MET A 226 9.62 5.18 18.08
CA MET A 226 10.20 3.96 17.51
C MET A 226 11.71 3.84 17.80
N GLU A 227 12.46 4.93 17.60
CA GLU A 227 13.90 5.05 17.88
C GLU A 227 14.22 4.84 19.37
N GLU A 228 13.45 5.48 20.27
CA GLU A 228 13.57 5.31 21.73
C GLU A 228 13.24 3.88 22.21
N MET A 229 12.34 3.17 21.53
CA MET A 229 12.03 1.76 21.78
C MET A 229 12.98 0.78 21.06
N GLY A 230 13.92 1.25 20.24
CA GLY A 230 14.83 0.40 19.47
C GLY A 230 14.18 -0.34 18.28
N ILE A 231 12.97 0.06 17.88
CA ILE A 231 12.15 -0.58 16.84
C ILE A 231 12.39 0.10 15.49
N GLY A 232 12.86 -0.66 14.50
CA GLY A 232 13.21 -0.10 13.20
C GLY A 232 14.60 0.52 13.16
N ARG A 233 14.98 0.99 11.97
CA ARG A 233 16.30 1.54 11.60
C ARG A 233 16.09 2.66 10.56
N PRO A 234 17.11 3.50 10.25
CA PRO A 234 17.00 4.58 9.25
C PRO A 234 16.50 4.12 7.87
N SER A 235 16.76 2.86 7.54
CA SER A 235 16.30 2.21 6.31
C SER A 235 14.81 1.86 6.31
N THR A 236 14.18 1.64 7.48
CA THR A 236 12.81 1.12 7.62
C THR A 236 11.77 2.15 8.08
N TYR A 237 12.13 3.23 8.78
CA TYR A 237 11.18 4.24 9.28
C TYR A 237 10.21 4.77 8.20
N ALA A 238 10.74 5.33 7.10
CA ALA A 238 9.91 5.89 6.03
C ALA A 238 9.08 4.81 5.26
N PRO A 239 9.62 3.63 4.92
CA PRO A 239 8.82 2.50 4.41
C PRO A 239 7.69 2.04 5.33
N THR A 240 7.93 1.93 6.64
CA THR A 240 6.92 1.53 7.63
C THR A 240 5.78 2.54 7.69
N MET A 241 6.11 3.83 7.82
CA MET A 241 5.13 4.92 7.79
C MET A 241 4.28 4.91 6.51
N LYS A 242 4.92 4.69 5.36
CA LYS A 242 4.22 4.56 4.07
C LYS A 242 3.29 3.35 4.06
N LEU A 243 3.74 2.19 4.53
CA LEU A 243 2.95 0.95 4.54
C LEU A 243 1.69 1.09 5.43
N LEU A 244 1.78 1.72 6.59
CA LEU A 244 0.64 1.94 7.48
C LEU A 244 -0.46 2.77 6.82
N LYS A 245 -0.07 3.81 6.06
CA LYS A 245 -0.98 4.67 5.29
C LYS A 245 -1.51 3.97 4.03
N ASP A 246 -0.65 3.38 3.20
CA ASP A 246 -1.03 2.66 1.97
C ASP A 246 -1.99 1.49 2.25
N ARG A 247 -1.93 0.88 3.44
CA ARG A 247 -2.84 -0.19 3.88
C ARG A 247 -4.12 0.32 4.54
N GLY A 248 -4.23 1.62 4.83
CA GLY A 248 -5.38 2.23 5.50
C GLY A 248 -5.51 1.84 6.98
N TYR A 249 -4.40 1.55 7.67
CA TYR A 249 -4.42 1.32 9.12
C TYR A 249 -4.35 2.63 9.91
N VAL A 250 -3.74 3.66 9.32
CA VAL A 250 -3.60 5.00 9.88
C VAL A 250 -3.99 6.02 8.82
N VAL A 251 -4.72 7.06 9.23
CA VAL A 251 -5.10 8.23 8.42
C VAL A 251 -4.36 9.45 8.95
N LEU A 252 -4.09 10.43 8.08
CA LEU A 252 -3.53 11.72 8.47
C LEU A 252 -4.66 12.74 8.63
N GLU A 253 -4.82 13.28 9.84
CA GLU A 253 -5.72 14.39 10.17
C GLU A 253 -4.87 15.63 10.42
N GLY A 254 -4.78 16.50 9.40
CA GLY A 254 -3.77 17.56 9.35
C GLY A 254 -2.37 16.96 9.43
N ARG A 255 -1.73 17.07 10.60
CA ARG A 255 -0.39 16.55 10.88
C ARG A 255 -0.38 15.34 11.84
N ALA A 256 -1.53 14.99 12.42
CA ALA A 256 -1.66 13.89 13.37
C ALA A 256 -1.97 12.56 12.67
N LEU A 257 -1.41 11.47 13.19
CA LEU A 257 -1.65 10.10 12.78
C LEU A 257 -2.79 9.52 13.62
N VAL A 258 -3.90 9.17 12.97
CA VAL A 258 -5.09 8.63 13.64
C VAL A 258 -5.34 7.18 13.22
N PRO A 259 -5.43 6.23 14.17
CA PRO A 259 -5.64 4.82 13.87
C PRO A 259 -7.07 4.58 13.38
N SER A 260 -7.20 4.05 12.16
CA SER A 260 -8.48 3.74 11.54
C SER A 260 -9.18 2.57 12.25
N SER A 261 -10.48 2.41 12.01
CA SER A 261 -11.27 1.26 12.46
C SER A 261 -10.59 -0.08 12.12
N LYS A 262 -9.98 -0.15 10.92
CA LYS A 262 -9.26 -1.33 10.44
C LYS A 262 -7.92 -1.53 11.15
N GLY A 263 -7.21 -0.44 11.46
CA GLY A 263 -6.00 -0.46 12.28
C GLY A 263 -6.28 -1.04 13.67
N ARG A 264 -7.29 -0.48 14.36
CA ARG A 264 -7.71 -0.92 15.71
C ARG A 264 -8.10 -2.41 15.76
N VAL A 265 -8.91 -2.87 14.80
CA VAL A 265 -9.30 -4.29 14.70
C VAL A 265 -8.09 -5.19 14.44
N LEU A 266 -7.13 -4.77 13.61
CA LEU A 266 -5.91 -5.53 13.40
C LEU A 266 -5.03 -5.58 14.66
N THR A 267 -4.84 -4.45 15.34
CA THR A 267 -4.05 -4.39 16.59
C THR A 267 -4.63 -5.32 17.64
N ALA A 268 -5.93 -5.22 17.94
CA ALA A 268 -6.59 -6.10 18.92
C ALA A 268 -6.51 -7.59 18.52
N PHE A 269 -6.55 -7.91 17.23
CA PHE A 269 -6.37 -9.29 16.74
C PHE A 269 -4.93 -9.78 17.00
N LEU A 270 -3.93 -8.97 16.67
CA LEU A 270 -2.53 -9.32 16.88
C LEU A 270 -2.17 -9.40 18.36
N GLU A 271 -2.69 -8.51 19.20
CA GLU A 271 -2.52 -8.58 20.66
C GLU A 271 -3.17 -9.84 21.24
N SER A 272 -4.35 -10.24 20.77
CA SER A 272 -5.06 -11.41 21.29
C SER A 272 -4.40 -12.74 20.91
N PHE A 273 -3.96 -12.91 19.65
CA PHE A 273 -3.49 -14.20 19.14
C PHE A 273 -1.96 -14.27 18.96
N PHE A 274 -1.29 -13.12 18.78
CA PHE A 274 0.12 -12.99 18.44
C PHE A 274 0.88 -12.04 19.37
N SER A 275 0.43 -11.85 20.62
CA SER A 275 1.00 -10.92 21.62
C SER A 275 2.54 -10.83 21.62
N SER A 276 3.23 -11.96 21.65
CA SER A 276 4.70 -12.03 21.66
C SER A 276 5.38 -11.42 20.43
N TYR A 277 4.67 -11.29 19.29
CA TYR A 277 5.19 -10.74 18.03
C TYR A 277 4.82 -9.26 17.82
N VAL A 278 3.95 -8.71 18.65
CA VAL A 278 3.65 -7.26 18.69
C VAL A 278 4.23 -6.57 19.94
N ASP A 279 4.82 -7.34 20.84
CA ASP A 279 5.60 -6.83 21.96
C ASP A 279 6.79 -5.98 21.48
N TYR A 280 6.99 -4.84 22.14
CA TYR A 280 8.05 -3.88 21.80
C TYR A 280 9.45 -4.46 22.07
N GLY A 281 9.63 -5.18 23.17
CA GLY A 281 10.90 -5.80 23.55
C GLY A 281 11.30 -6.93 22.60
N PHE A 282 10.35 -7.79 22.21
CA PHE A 282 10.58 -8.79 21.17
C PHE A 282 11.03 -8.14 19.86
N THR A 283 10.31 -7.11 19.40
CA THR A 283 10.62 -6.43 18.14
C THR A 283 12.00 -5.78 18.15
N ALA A 284 12.35 -5.07 19.24
CA ALA A 284 13.68 -4.47 19.41
C ALA A 284 14.80 -5.53 19.49
N SER A 285 14.55 -6.66 20.16
CA SER A 285 15.51 -7.77 20.25
C SER A 285 15.77 -8.45 18.91
N LEU A 286 14.75 -8.55 18.04
CA LEU A 286 14.89 -9.11 16.71
C LEU A 286 15.74 -8.18 15.81
N GLU A 287 15.53 -6.87 15.88
CA GLU A 287 16.36 -5.90 15.16
C GLU A 287 17.82 -5.94 15.66
N ALA A 288 18.06 -6.11 16.97
CA ALA A 288 19.40 -6.31 17.52
C ALA A 288 20.07 -7.60 17.00
N GLN A 289 19.35 -8.73 16.93
CA GLN A 289 19.87 -9.97 16.34
C GLN A 289 20.19 -9.83 14.84
N LEU A 290 19.45 -8.99 14.10
CA LEU A 290 19.77 -8.69 12.71
C LEU A 290 21.08 -7.88 12.59
N ASP A 291 21.37 -7.00 13.54
CA ASP A 291 22.64 -6.27 13.61
C ASP A 291 23.81 -7.19 14.03
N GLU A 292 23.61 -8.12 14.96
CA GLU A 292 24.58 -9.19 15.32
C GLU A 292 24.91 -10.10 14.13
N ILE A 293 23.89 -10.46 13.32
CA ILE A 293 24.07 -11.18 12.05
C ILE A 293 24.90 -10.34 11.06
N ALA A 294 24.64 -9.03 10.96
CA ALA A 294 25.39 -8.15 10.06
C ALA A 294 26.85 -7.96 10.50
N ALA A 295 27.12 -7.99 11.81
CA ALA A 295 28.47 -8.01 12.38
C ALA A 295 29.18 -9.37 12.22
N GLY A 296 28.44 -10.44 11.90
CA GLY A 296 28.96 -11.80 11.77
C GLY A 296 29.10 -12.55 13.10
N GLU A 297 28.49 -12.04 14.18
CA GLU A 297 28.53 -12.65 15.52
C GLU A 297 27.55 -13.84 15.64
N VAL A 298 26.46 -13.85 14.86
CA VAL A 298 25.40 -14.86 14.90
C VAL A 298 25.06 -15.41 13.51
N ASP A 299 24.83 -16.73 13.40
CA ASP A 299 24.34 -17.36 12.16
C ASP A 299 22.84 -17.04 11.94
N TRP A 300 22.55 -16.34 10.85
CA TRP A 300 21.19 -16.02 10.39
C TRP A 300 20.27 -17.23 10.26
N ARG A 301 20.82 -18.43 9.98
CA ARG A 301 20.02 -19.66 9.89
C ARG A 301 19.46 -20.09 11.23
N LYS A 302 20.21 -19.86 12.31
CA LYS A 302 19.78 -20.16 13.68
C LYS A 302 18.63 -19.23 14.07
N VAL A 303 18.84 -17.91 13.95
CA VAL A 303 17.81 -16.89 14.23
C VAL A 303 16.53 -17.13 13.41
N LEU A 304 16.66 -17.47 12.12
CA LEU A 304 15.50 -17.80 11.30
C LEU A 304 14.77 -19.08 11.75
N GLY A 305 15.50 -20.09 12.23
CA GLY A 305 14.92 -21.32 12.78
C GLY A 305 14.18 -21.06 14.10
N ASP A 306 14.85 -20.35 15.02
CA ASP A 306 14.34 -19.96 16.34
C ASP A 306 13.08 -19.08 16.22
N PHE A 307 13.01 -18.21 15.20
CA PHE A 307 11.79 -17.46 14.86
C PHE A 307 10.71 -18.32 14.20
N TRP A 308 11.06 -19.09 13.16
CA TRP A 308 10.06 -19.70 12.26
C TRP A 308 9.28 -20.84 12.91
N GLY A 309 9.92 -21.67 13.74
CA GLY A 309 9.25 -22.81 14.40
C GLY A 309 8.03 -22.36 15.21
N PRO A 310 8.22 -21.59 16.29
CA PRO A 310 7.14 -21.08 17.13
C PRO A 310 6.13 -20.21 16.38
N PHE A 311 6.58 -19.44 15.38
CA PHE A 311 5.68 -18.62 14.56
C PHE A 311 4.74 -19.49 13.73
N SER A 312 5.26 -20.54 13.09
CA SER A 312 4.47 -21.44 12.24
C SER A 312 3.44 -22.23 13.04
N GLU A 313 3.80 -22.76 14.22
CA GLU A 313 2.88 -23.47 15.13
C GLU A 313 1.72 -22.58 15.57
N ARG A 314 2.01 -21.32 15.91
CA ARG A 314 0.99 -20.33 16.31
C ARG A 314 0.10 -19.91 15.15
N VAL A 315 0.64 -19.85 13.93
CA VAL A 315 -0.13 -19.60 12.71
C VAL A 315 -1.05 -20.76 12.35
N GLU A 316 -0.63 -22.03 12.51
CA GLU A 316 -1.55 -23.16 12.34
C GLU A 316 -2.65 -23.14 13.42
N SER A 317 -2.27 -22.98 14.70
CA SER A 317 -3.21 -22.88 15.82
C SER A 317 -4.27 -21.79 15.62
N ALA A 318 -3.89 -20.65 15.03
CA ALA A 318 -4.80 -19.53 14.76
C ALA A 318 -5.74 -19.75 13.56
N LYS A 319 -5.47 -20.73 12.67
CA LYS A 319 -6.36 -21.04 11.53
C LYS A 319 -7.56 -21.90 11.93
N ASP A 320 -7.40 -22.71 12.96
CA ASP A 320 -8.44 -23.65 13.42
C ASP A 320 -9.51 -22.95 14.27
N ILE A 321 -9.28 -21.70 14.68
CA ILE A 321 -10.23 -20.88 15.43
C ILE A 321 -11.37 -20.42 14.52
N ALA A 322 -12.62 -20.60 14.97
CA ALA A 322 -13.77 -20.16 14.19
C ALA A 322 -13.85 -18.63 14.12
N VAL A 323 -14.35 -18.11 12.99
CA VAL A 323 -14.50 -16.65 12.77
C VAL A 323 -15.44 -16.01 13.79
N THR A 324 -16.39 -16.78 14.35
CA THR A 324 -17.25 -16.37 15.47
C THR A 324 -16.43 -16.05 16.71
N ASP A 325 -15.57 -16.97 17.11
CA ASP A 325 -14.81 -16.89 18.37
C ASP A 325 -13.78 -15.75 18.28
N VAL A 326 -13.19 -15.55 17.09
CA VAL A 326 -12.36 -14.38 16.78
C VAL A 326 -13.15 -13.08 16.91
N ILE A 327 -14.40 -13.03 16.44
CA ILE A 327 -15.25 -11.83 16.58
C ILE A 327 -15.60 -11.58 18.05
N ASP A 328 -15.90 -12.61 18.83
CA ASP A 328 -16.28 -12.47 20.24
C ASP A 328 -15.08 -12.03 21.12
N VAL A 329 -13.88 -12.58 20.87
CA VAL A 329 -12.63 -12.10 21.49
C VAL A 329 -12.37 -10.62 21.14
N LEU A 330 -12.57 -10.22 19.88
CA LEU A 330 -12.41 -8.83 19.46
C LEU A 330 -13.51 -7.90 20.01
N ASP A 331 -14.75 -8.37 20.17
CA ASP A 331 -15.86 -7.63 20.80
C ASP A 331 -15.64 -7.42 22.30
N ALA A 332 -14.98 -8.37 22.97
CA ALA A 332 -14.54 -8.24 24.36
C ALA A 332 -13.40 -7.21 24.47
N ALA A 333 -12.33 -7.38 23.69
CA ALA A 333 -11.14 -6.51 23.74
C ALA A 333 -11.44 -5.05 23.35
N LEU A 334 -12.23 -4.83 22.29
CA LEU A 334 -12.58 -3.49 21.81
C LEU A 334 -13.85 -2.92 22.45
N GLY A 335 -14.57 -3.73 23.23
CA GLY A 335 -15.83 -3.36 23.88
C GLY A 335 -15.78 -2.02 24.64
N PRO A 336 -14.85 -1.86 25.61
CA PRO A 336 -14.74 -0.63 26.40
C PRO A 336 -14.50 0.64 25.56
N HIS A 337 -13.87 0.52 24.39
CA HIS A 337 -13.59 1.66 23.51
C HIS A 337 -14.80 2.11 22.67
N PHE A 338 -15.76 1.23 22.41
CA PHE A 338 -16.95 1.52 21.60
C PHE A 338 -18.25 1.66 22.41
N PHE A 339 -18.21 1.16 23.65
CA PHE A 339 -19.28 1.14 24.62
C PHE A 339 -18.72 1.54 26.01
N PRO A 340 -18.21 2.78 26.18
CA PRO A 340 -17.83 3.26 27.50
C PRO A 340 -19.06 3.28 28.41
N THR A 341 -18.88 2.87 29.66
CA THR A 341 -19.88 3.00 30.72
C THR A 341 -19.73 4.35 31.39
N ASP A 342 -20.83 5.08 31.50
CA ASP A 342 -20.86 6.38 32.18
C ASP A 342 -20.64 6.18 33.69
N ALA A 343 -20.10 7.18 34.39
CA ALA A 343 -19.68 7.04 35.80
C ALA A 343 -20.82 6.71 36.78
N GLU A 344 -22.07 6.96 36.37
CA GLU A 344 -23.30 6.69 37.12
C GLU A 344 -23.85 5.27 36.87
N GLY A 345 -23.35 4.56 35.86
CA GLY A 345 -23.57 3.11 35.64
C GLY A 345 -25.02 2.68 35.31
N GLU A 346 -25.91 3.62 34.99
CA GLU A 346 -27.36 3.37 35.03
C GLU A 346 -27.94 2.65 33.80
N ASP A 347 -27.24 2.62 32.65
CA ASP A 347 -27.67 1.94 31.43
C ASP A 347 -26.52 1.14 30.77
N ASP A 348 -26.80 -0.08 30.28
CA ASP A 348 -25.82 -0.86 29.50
C ASP A 348 -25.66 -0.26 28.09
N PRO A 349 -24.48 0.30 27.73
CA PRO A 349 -24.24 0.95 26.45
C PRO A 349 -24.32 -0.01 25.24
N ARG A 350 -24.39 -1.33 25.47
CA ARG A 350 -24.58 -2.35 24.43
C ARG A 350 -26.04 -2.68 24.15
N ARG A 351 -27.03 -2.09 24.84
CA ARG A 351 -28.46 -2.30 24.51
C ARG A 351 -28.81 -1.66 23.18
N CYS A 352 -29.43 -2.41 22.27
CA CYS A 352 -29.79 -1.89 20.95
C CYS A 352 -31.04 -0.97 21.00
N PRO A 353 -30.95 0.29 20.55
CA PRO A 353 -32.07 1.24 20.61
C PRO A 353 -33.16 0.98 19.57
N ALA A 354 -32.86 0.25 18.47
CA ALA A 354 -33.84 -0.05 17.41
C ALA A 354 -34.66 -1.32 17.64
N CYS A 355 -34.56 -1.93 18.83
CA CYS A 355 -35.35 -3.09 19.23
C CYS A 355 -35.56 -3.14 20.76
N ASP A 356 -35.66 -1.97 21.38
CA ASP A 356 -35.96 -1.75 22.81
C ASP A 356 -35.09 -2.59 23.77
N GLY A 357 -33.81 -2.74 23.43
CA GLY A 357 -32.84 -3.50 24.23
C GLY A 357 -32.97 -5.03 24.18
N SER A 358 -33.87 -5.59 23.36
CA SER A 358 -34.03 -7.05 23.18
C SER A 358 -32.83 -7.73 22.49
N GLY A 359 -31.91 -6.95 21.94
CA GLY A 359 -30.70 -7.43 21.27
C GLY A 359 -29.46 -6.64 21.70
N ARG A 360 -28.32 -7.32 21.70
CA ARG A 360 -27.02 -6.78 22.12
C ARG A 360 -26.26 -6.23 20.92
N LEU A 361 -25.73 -5.02 21.05
CA LEU A 361 -24.78 -4.42 20.12
C LEU A 361 -23.40 -5.05 20.32
N GLY A 362 -22.80 -5.49 19.22
CA GLY A 362 -21.45 -6.02 19.22
C GLY A 362 -20.75 -5.81 17.88
N LEU A 363 -19.44 -6.05 17.91
CA LEU A 363 -18.59 -6.04 16.74
C LEU A 363 -19.05 -7.08 15.70
N LYS A 364 -19.08 -6.68 14.43
CA LYS A 364 -19.27 -7.54 13.26
C LYS A 364 -18.23 -7.18 12.21
N LEU A 365 -17.80 -8.16 11.40
CA LEU A 365 -16.78 -7.97 10.38
C LEU A 365 -17.38 -8.02 8.97
N SER A 366 -16.88 -7.15 8.08
CA SER A 366 -17.21 -7.16 6.64
C SER A 366 -15.94 -7.07 5.79
N ARG A 367 -16.08 -7.31 4.47
CA ARG A 367 -14.99 -7.14 3.49
C ARG A 367 -14.45 -5.70 3.40
N LEU A 368 -15.18 -4.72 3.94
CA LEU A 368 -14.84 -3.29 3.91
C LEU A 368 -14.27 -2.78 5.25
N GLY A 369 -14.27 -3.61 6.29
CA GLY A 369 -13.96 -3.24 7.67
C GLY A 369 -15.00 -3.80 8.64
N GLY A 370 -14.75 -3.64 9.95
CA GLY A 370 -15.77 -3.96 10.94
C GLY A 370 -16.83 -2.87 11.09
N PHE A 371 -17.94 -3.22 11.71
CA PHE A 371 -19.05 -2.35 12.07
C PHE A 371 -19.67 -2.84 13.38
N ILE A 372 -20.57 -2.08 13.97
CA ILE A 372 -21.35 -2.48 15.15
C ILE A 372 -22.77 -2.81 14.69
N GLY A 373 -23.25 -3.99 15.04
CA GLY A 373 -24.58 -4.49 14.68
C GLY A 373 -25.28 -5.16 15.85
N CYS A 374 -26.61 -5.19 15.80
CA CYS A 374 -27.43 -5.91 16.77
C CYS A 374 -27.33 -7.43 16.59
N SER A 375 -27.40 -8.20 17.68
CA SER A 375 -27.54 -9.66 17.68
C SER A 375 -28.77 -10.13 16.89
N ASN A 376 -29.87 -9.37 16.96
CA ASN A 376 -31.16 -9.72 16.37
C ASN A 376 -31.32 -9.14 14.95
N PHE A 377 -30.22 -8.79 14.28
CA PHE A 377 -30.24 -8.21 12.94
C PHE A 377 -30.86 -9.20 11.94
N GLY A 378 -32.03 -8.84 11.39
CA GLY A 378 -32.77 -9.70 10.46
C GLY A 378 -33.34 -10.99 11.07
N ALA A 379 -33.52 -11.07 12.39
CA ALA A 379 -34.13 -12.22 13.03
C ALA A 379 -35.63 -12.35 12.69
N GLU A 380 -36.13 -13.58 12.54
CA GLU A 380 -37.55 -13.82 12.30
C GLU A 380 -38.40 -13.30 13.48
N GLY A 381 -39.38 -12.46 13.18
CA GLY A 381 -40.20 -11.76 14.19
C GLY A 381 -39.62 -10.45 14.74
N ILE A 382 -38.32 -10.19 14.60
CA ILE A 382 -37.66 -8.95 15.07
C ILE A 382 -36.93 -8.29 13.89
N ASN A 383 -37.59 -7.35 13.21
CA ASN A 383 -37.07 -6.63 12.05
C ASN A 383 -36.03 -5.54 12.42
N CYS A 384 -35.06 -5.88 13.28
CA CYS A 384 -34.01 -4.96 13.69
C CYS A 384 -33.00 -4.78 12.55
N LYS A 385 -32.75 -3.52 12.16
CA LYS A 385 -31.82 -3.13 11.09
C LYS A 385 -30.62 -2.33 11.59
N TYR A 386 -30.41 -2.26 12.91
CA TYR A 386 -29.40 -1.38 13.50
C TYR A 386 -27.99 -1.74 13.05
N VAL A 387 -27.35 -0.80 12.34
CA VAL A 387 -25.96 -0.92 11.85
C VAL A 387 -25.26 0.43 11.95
N ARG A 388 -24.21 0.48 12.77
CA ARG A 388 -23.36 1.64 13.01
C ARG A 388 -21.93 1.40 12.50
N PRO A 389 -21.28 2.36 11.82
CA PRO A 389 -19.85 2.28 11.51
C PRO A 389 -18.98 2.06 12.76
N LEU A 390 -17.78 1.48 12.60
CA LEU A 390 -16.75 1.45 13.66
C LEU A 390 -16.07 2.82 13.84
N SER A 391 -16.87 3.80 14.24
CA SER A 391 -16.39 5.08 14.76
C SER A 391 -16.72 5.15 16.25
N ILE A 392 -15.80 5.69 17.04
CA ILE A 392 -16.06 6.02 18.45
C ILE A 392 -17.13 7.13 18.48
N ARG A 393 -18.07 7.06 19.43
CA ARG A 393 -19.06 8.14 19.67
C ARG A 393 -18.31 9.49 19.69
N GLY A 394 -18.74 10.45 18.88
CA GLY A 394 -18.20 11.82 18.86
C GLY A 394 -16.95 12.07 18.01
N ASN A 395 -16.14 11.07 17.62
CA ASN A 395 -14.91 11.32 16.86
C ASN A 395 -15.08 10.96 15.36
N PHE A 396 -15.96 11.68 14.67
CA PHE A 396 -15.87 11.83 13.20
C PHE A 396 -14.89 12.96 12.91
N PRO A 397 -13.74 12.71 12.27
CA PRO A 397 -12.79 13.78 11.98
C PRO A 397 -13.43 14.87 11.13
N GLY A 398 -13.34 16.10 11.60
CA GLY A 398 -13.84 17.29 10.90
C GLY A 398 -15.30 17.68 11.16
N VAL A 399 -16.10 16.92 11.94
CA VAL A 399 -17.49 17.33 12.24
C VAL A 399 -17.95 16.97 13.67
N GLU A 400 -17.82 17.93 14.58
CA GLU A 400 -18.54 17.92 15.86
C GLU A 400 -20.07 18.03 15.62
N GLY A 401 -20.87 17.42 16.50
CA GLY A 401 -22.34 17.56 16.48
C GLY A 401 -23.13 16.62 15.56
N ARG A 402 -22.50 15.76 14.76
CA ARG A 402 -23.24 14.76 13.94
C ARG A 402 -23.92 13.68 14.79
N ARG A 403 -25.24 13.56 14.62
CA ARG A 403 -26.08 12.57 15.30
C ARG A 403 -26.14 11.25 14.50
N LEU A 404 -26.53 10.19 15.21
CA LEU A 404 -26.90 8.91 14.59
C LEU A 404 -28.43 8.85 14.48
N THR A 405 -28.96 8.26 13.41
CA THR A 405 -30.38 7.95 13.30
C THR A 405 -30.77 6.82 14.26
N ALA A 406 -32.07 6.59 14.46
CA ALA A 406 -32.58 5.45 15.22
C ALA A 406 -32.07 4.09 14.68
N GLU A 407 -31.82 3.99 13.36
CA GLU A 407 -31.23 2.80 12.71
C GLU A 407 -29.69 2.71 12.87
N GLY A 408 -29.06 3.67 13.56
CA GLY A 408 -27.60 3.70 13.82
C GLY A 408 -26.76 4.28 12.68
N HIS A 409 -27.38 4.87 11.66
CA HIS A 409 -26.69 5.45 10.51
C HIS A 409 -26.22 6.87 10.78
N LEU A 410 -25.18 7.33 10.09
CA LEU A 410 -24.64 8.68 10.27
C LEU A 410 -25.54 9.70 9.55
N LEU A 411 -26.15 10.62 10.29
CA LEU A 411 -26.86 11.75 9.73
C LEU A 411 -25.85 12.83 9.32
N LEU A 412 -25.89 13.23 8.04
CA LEU A 412 -25.03 14.29 7.50
C LEU A 412 -25.67 15.68 7.62
N GLY A 413 -27.01 15.72 7.65
CA GLY A 413 -27.85 16.90 7.75
C GLY A 413 -29.18 16.69 7.02
N GLU A 414 -30.00 17.73 6.96
CA GLU A 414 -31.23 17.80 6.15
C GLU A 414 -30.94 18.56 4.84
N ASN A 415 -31.56 18.16 3.74
CA ASN A 415 -31.46 18.89 2.47
C ASN A 415 -32.19 20.25 2.56
N PRO A 416 -31.53 21.41 2.37
CA PRO A 416 -32.18 22.72 2.45
C PRO A 416 -33.32 22.93 1.42
N GLU A 417 -33.31 22.20 0.30
CA GLU A 417 -34.32 22.34 -0.76
C GLU A 417 -35.58 21.48 -0.49
N THR A 418 -35.45 20.32 0.16
CA THR A 418 -36.53 19.33 0.32
C THR A 418 -36.91 19.01 1.76
N GLY A 419 -36.09 19.39 2.74
CA GLY A 419 -36.24 19.02 4.16
C GLY A 419 -35.95 17.53 4.45
N GLU A 420 -35.40 16.79 3.48
CA GLU A 420 -35.17 15.34 3.59
C GLU A 420 -33.85 15.02 4.31
N GLU A 421 -33.86 14.05 5.23
CA GLU A 421 -32.65 13.58 5.91
C GLU A 421 -31.67 12.90 4.93
N VAL A 422 -30.41 13.31 4.98
CA VAL A 422 -29.31 12.71 4.20
C VAL A 422 -28.43 11.85 5.11
N THR A 423 -28.42 10.54 4.87
CA THR A 423 -27.72 9.55 5.69
C THR A 423 -26.57 8.86 4.95
N LEU A 424 -25.46 8.63 5.65
CA LEU A 424 -24.38 7.74 5.21
C LEU A 424 -24.59 6.35 5.82
N ARG A 425 -24.79 5.35 4.95
CA ARG A 425 -25.08 3.95 5.29
C ARG A 425 -23.98 3.02 4.78
N ILE A 426 -23.77 1.87 5.43
CA ILE A 426 -22.81 0.83 4.98
C ILE A 426 -23.59 -0.36 4.43
N GLY A 427 -23.40 -0.66 3.14
CA GLY A 427 -24.02 -1.79 2.46
C GLY A 427 -23.01 -2.87 2.02
N PRO A 428 -23.49 -4.01 1.49
CA PRO A 428 -22.62 -5.13 1.06
C PRO A 428 -21.67 -4.75 -0.08
N TYR A 429 -22.00 -3.72 -0.86
CA TYR A 429 -21.22 -3.26 -2.01
C TYR A 429 -20.25 -2.09 -1.70
N GLY A 430 -20.48 -1.36 -0.60
CA GLY A 430 -19.76 -0.13 -0.26
C GLY A 430 -20.52 0.74 0.74
N PRO A 431 -19.87 1.79 1.30
CA PRO A 431 -20.59 2.92 1.86
C PRO A 431 -21.39 3.63 0.74
N TYR A 432 -22.60 4.07 1.07
CA TYR A 432 -23.51 4.74 0.16
C TYR A 432 -24.30 5.84 0.88
N LEU A 433 -24.68 6.88 0.14
CA LEU A 433 -25.58 7.92 0.62
C LEU A 433 -27.02 7.52 0.30
N GLN A 434 -27.92 7.82 1.22
CA GLN A 434 -29.36 7.69 1.04
C GLN A 434 -30.04 8.97 1.53
N MET A 435 -30.88 9.53 0.66
CA MET A 435 -31.84 10.57 1.01
C MET A 435 -33.20 9.89 1.14
N GLU A 436 -33.84 10.04 2.30
CA GLU A 436 -35.19 9.49 2.51
C GLU A 436 -36.21 10.28 1.70
N ALA A 437 -37.18 9.59 1.10
CA ALA A 437 -38.24 10.23 0.33
C ALA A 437 -39.57 10.18 1.13
N PRO A 438 -40.32 11.29 1.23
CA PRO A 438 -41.62 11.29 1.89
C PRO A 438 -42.63 10.41 1.13
N GLY A 439 -43.57 9.81 1.86
CA GLY A 439 -44.70 9.09 1.26
C GLY A 439 -44.42 7.68 0.72
N GLY A 440 -43.27 7.07 1.01
CA GLY A 440 -42.98 5.68 0.63
C GLY A 440 -42.47 5.48 -0.80
N HIS A 441 -42.05 6.55 -1.47
CA HIS A 441 -41.30 6.47 -2.72
C HIS A 441 -39.90 5.85 -2.51
N ALA A 442 -39.27 5.38 -3.60
CA ALA A 442 -37.95 4.77 -3.52
C ALA A 442 -36.87 5.81 -3.17
N ALA A 443 -36.31 5.71 -1.96
CA ALA A 443 -35.25 6.58 -1.45
C ALA A 443 -34.08 6.74 -2.44
N LYS A 444 -33.66 7.98 -2.70
CA LYS A 444 -32.58 8.27 -3.67
C LYS A 444 -31.25 7.83 -3.08
N ARG A 445 -30.48 7.02 -3.84
CA ARG A 445 -29.24 6.39 -3.37
C ARG A 445 -28.10 6.59 -4.36
N THR A 446 -26.91 6.88 -3.83
CA THR A 446 -25.68 6.98 -4.62
C THR A 446 -24.53 6.29 -3.88
N SER A 447 -23.61 5.64 -4.59
CA SER A 447 -22.44 4.99 -3.97
C SER A 447 -21.31 6.00 -3.76
N LEU A 448 -20.58 5.94 -2.65
CA LEU A 448 -19.38 6.78 -2.50
C LEU A 448 -18.26 6.32 -3.46
N PRO A 449 -17.44 7.25 -4.00
CA PRO A 449 -16.24 6.89 -4.74
C PRO A 449 -15.27 6.06 -3.87
N ARG A 450 -14.50 5.18 -4.50
CA ARG A 450 -13.44 4.43 -3.79
C ARG A 450 -12.31 5.38 -3.37
N GLY A 451 -12.04 5.44 -2.07
CA GLY A 451 -10.99 6.27 -1.49
C GLY A 451 -11.46 7.65 -1.04
N THR A 452 -12.75 7.97 -1.18
CA THR A 452 -13.36 9.08 -0.43
C THR A 452 -13.30 8.77 1.05
N ASP A 453 -12.73 9.67 1.84
CA ASP A 453 -12.80 9.55 3.29
C ASP A 453 -14.22 9.86 3.77
N MET A 454 -14.72 9.05 4.69
CA MET A 454 -16.03 9.23 5.31
C MET A 454 -16.00 10.33 6.38
N SER A 455 -14.82 10.70 6.87
CA SER A 455 -14.63 11.76 7.85
C SER A 455 -14.91 13.14 7.25
N THR A 456 -14.19 13.51 6.20
CA THR A 456 -14.23 14.81 5.50
C THR A 456 -15.50 15.01 4.66
N LEU A 457 -16.48 14.12 4.71
CA LEU A 457 -17.65 14.16 3.86
C LEU A 457 -18.65 15.22 4.35
N THR A 458 -18.78 16.34 3.65
CA THR A 458 -19.75 17.41 3.97
C THR A 458 -21.16 17.11 3.44
N LEU A 459 -22.18 17.80 3.98
CA LEU A 459 -23.55 17.72 3.48
C LEU A 459 -23.64 18.17 2.01
N GLU A 460 -22.96 19.26 1.66
CA GLU A 460 -22.87 19.78 0.29
C GLU A 460 -22.31 18.74 -0.68
N THR A 461 -21.19 18.09 -0.32
CA THR A 461 -20.60 17.00 -1.11
C THR A 461 -21.58 15.84 -1.29
N ALA A 462 -22.32 15.51 -0.23
CA ALA A 462 -23.31 14.44 -0.27
C ALA A 462 -24.51 14.77 -1.18
N LEU A 463 -25.04 16.00 -1.11
CA LEU A 463 -26.11 16.48 -1.98
C LEU A 463 -25.68 16.49 -3.45
N SER A 464 -24.47 16.98 -3.77
CA SER A 464 -23.92 16.91 -5.13
C SER A 464 -23.83 15.48 -5.65
N LEU A 465 -23.29 14.54 -4.86
CA LEU A 465 -23.26 13.11 -5.25
C LEU A 465 -24.66 12.49 -5.41
N LEU A 466 -25.65 12.97 -4.64
CA LEU A 466 -27.05 12.55 -4.74
C LEU A 466 -27.80 13.17 -5.91
N ARG A 467 -27.28 14.22 -6.57
CA ARG A 467 -27.87 14.74 -7.83
C ARG A 467 -27.74 13.70 -8.96
N LEU A 468 -26.70 12.87 -8.95
CA LEU A 468 -26.45 11.85 -9.97
C LEU A 468 -27.64 10.86 -10.17
N PRO A 469 -27.86 10.38 -11.41
CA PRO A 469 -27.16 10.75 -12.63
C PRO A 469 -27.49 12.18 -13.09
N LEU A 470 -26.48 12.90 -13.60
CA LEU A 470 -26.61 14.30 -14.02
C LEU A 470 -26.56 14.39 -15.56
N GLU A 471 -27.47 15.14 -16.14
CA GLU A 471 -27.46 15.50 -17.56
C GLU A 471 -26.41 16.60 -17.79
N VAL A 472 -25.41 16.34 -18.65
CA VAL A 472 -24.34 17.31 -18.95
C VAL A 472 -24.71 18.17 -20.17
N GLY A 473 -25.42 17.59 -21.14
CA GLY A 473 -25.86 18.26 -22.36
C GLY A 473 -26.11 17.30 -23.51
N GLU A 474 -26.52 17.86 -24.65
CA GLU A 474 -26.67 17.14 -25.92
C GLU A 474 -25.31 17.11 -26.65
N HIS A 475 -24.92 15.93 -27.15
CA HIS A 475 -23.66 15.76 -27.87
C HIS A 475 -23.74 16.42 -29.26
N PRO A 476 -22.73 17.21 -29.68
CA PRO A 476 -22.85 18.13 -30.82
C PRO A 476 -22.95 17.46 -32.21
N GLU A 477 -22.63 16.17 -32.34
CA GLU A 477 -22.68 15.45 -33.62
C GLU A 477 -24.03 14.73 -33.88
N ASP A 478 -24.68 14.25 -32.83
CA ASP A 478 -25.80 13.30 -32.90
C ASP A 478 -27.00 13.70 -31.99
N GLY A 479 -26.89 14.81 -31.26
CA GLY A 479 -27.97 15.38 -30.44
C GLY A 479 -28.39 14.52 -29.24
N ALA A 480 -27.69 13.41 -28.98
CA ALA A 480 -28.04 12.50 -27.92
C ALA A 480 -27.49 12.97 -26.56
N GLN A 481 -28.28 12.73 -25.50
CA GLN A 481 -27.95 13.18 -24.15
C GLN A 481 -26.72 12.45 -23.59
N VAL A 482 -25.80 13.21 -22.98
CA VAL A 482 -24.67 12.68 -22.23
C VAL A 482 -24.95 12.72 -20.73
N MET A 483 -24.87 11.55 -20.09
CA MET A 483 -25.15 11.36 -18.66
C MET A 483 -23.86 11.14 -17.87
N LEU A 484 -23.66 11.94 -16.82
CA LEU A 484 -22.63 11.72 -15.81
C LEU A 484 -23.14 10.76 -14.74
N HIS A 485 -22.35 9.72 -14.46
CA HIS A 485 -22.63 8.70 -13.46
C HIS A 485 -21.40 8.45 -12.56
N ILE A 486 -21.65 7.84 -11.40
CA ILE A 486 -20.61 7.32 -10.52
C ILE A 486 -20.58 5.78 -10.56
N GLY A 487 -19.37 5.20 -10.62
CA GLY A 487 -19.16 3.76 -10.60
C GLY A 487 -17.98 3.33 -9.73
N ALA A 488 -17.75 2.02 -9.64
CA ALA A 488 -16.72 1.42 -8.78
C ALA A 488 -15.25 1.84 -9.10
N TYR A 489 -15.03 2.57 -10.20
CA TYR A 489 -13.74 3.07 -10.65
C TYR A 489 -13.67 4.62 -10.70
N GLY A 490 -14.67 5.31 -10.15
CA GLY A 490 -14.83 6.76 -10.21
C GLY A 490 -15.96 7.19 -11.15
N PHE A 491 -15.98 8.48 -11.47
CA PHE A 491 -16.97 9.08 -12.36
C PHE A 491 -16.77 8.64 -13.82
N TYR A 492 -17.87 8.54 -14.55
CA TYR A 492 -17.87 8.24 -15.97
C TYR A 492 -19.01 8.94 -16.68
N VAL A 493 -18.75 9.37 -17.91
CA VAL A 493 -19.78 9.82 -18.84
C VAL A 493 -20.29 8.63 -19.66
N ARG A 494 -21.60 8.59 -19.86
CA ARG A 494 -22.30 7.64 -20.72
C ARG A 494 -22.95 8.41 -21.86
N HIS A 495 -22.66 7.98 -23.09
CA HIS A 495 -23.29 8.48 -24.30
C HIS A 495 -23.74 7.29 -25.15
N GLY A 496 -25.06 7.04 -25.19
CA GLY A 496 -25.64 5.81 -25.76
C GLY A 496 -25.05 4.54 -25.11
N ASP A 497 -24.38 3.71 -25.90
CA ASP A 497 -23.64 2.52 -25.43
C ASP A 497 -22.16 2.80 -25.07
N THR A 498 -21.66 4.00 -25.36
CA THR A 498 -20.27 4.38 -25.06
C THR A 498 -20.15 4.83 -23.61
N VAL A 499 -19.38 4.09 -22.81
CA VAL A 499 -19.04 4.45 -21.43
C VAL A 499 -17.56 4.82 -21.33
N ALA A 500 -17.27 6.07 -20.95
CA ALA A 500 -15.92 6.61 -20.80
C ALA A 500 -15.69 7.15 -19.38
N SER A 501 -14.69 6.61 -18.69
CA SER A 501 -14.32 7.04 -17.34
C SER A 501 -13.49 8.32 -17.40
N LEU A 502 -13.71 9.24 -16.45
CA LEU A 502 -12.89 10.44 -16.29
C LEU A 502 -11.44 10.08 -15.93
N ARG A 503 -10.52 11.00 -16.23
CA ARG A 503 -9.12 10.90 -15.79
C ARG A 503 -9.01 11.26 -14.29
N LYS A 504 -8.00 10.72 -13.59
CA LYS A 504 -7.75 11.08 -12.18
C LYS A 504 -7.36 12.56 -12.08
N GLY A 505 -7.97 13.29 -11.14
CA GLY A 505 -7.69 14.71 -10.90
C GLY A 505 -8.51 15.68 -11.76
N MET A 506 -9.48 15.19 -12.54
CA MET A 506 -10.47 16.02 -13.23
C MET A 506 -11.70 16.17 -12.33
N ASP A 507 -12.20 17.40 -12.18
CA ASP A 507 -13.44 17.65 -11.46
C ASP A 507 -14.64 17.13 -12.29
N PRO A 508 -15.58 16.35 -11.72
CA PRO A 508 -16.77 15.90 -12.44
C PRO A 508 -17.82 16.99 -12.69
N TRP A 509 -17.78 18.11 -11.96
CA TRP A 509 -18.81 19.15 -12.01
C TRP A 509 -18.49 20.24 -13.04
N ASP A 510 -17.20 20.54 -13.23
CA ASP A 510 -16.70 21.51 -14.24
C ASP A 510 -16.44 20.87 -15.61
N LEU A 511 -17.32 19.95 -16.05
CA LEU A 511 -17.18 19.28 -17.35
C LEU A 511 -17.78 20.11 -18.49
N ASP A 512 -16.92 20.64 -19.35
CA ASP A 512 -17.28 21.24 -20.62
C ASP A 512 -17.60 20.19 -21.70
N MET A 513 -18.53 20.52 -22.60
CA MET A 513 -18.95 19.59 -23.65
C MET A 513 -17.82 19.24 -24.63
N GLU A 514 -16.88 20.16 -24.89
CA GLU A 514 -15.71 19.90 -25.75
C GLU A 514 -14.82 18.79 -25.16
N ARG A 515 -14.52 18.85 -23.86
CA ARG A 515 -13.78 17.79 -23.16
C ARG A 515 -14.55 16.48 -23.06
N VAL A 516 -15.87 16.53 -22.89
CA VAL A 516 -16.72 15.33 -22.90
C VAL A 516 -16.62 14.60 -24.24
N VAL A 517 -16.64 15.34 -25.36
CA VAL A 517 -16.39 14.81 -26.70
C VAL A 517 -14.98 14.22 -26.79
N GLU A 518 -13.91 14.92 -26.39
CA GLU A 518 -12.53 14.39 -26.40
C GLU A 518 -12.42 13.04 -25.65
N ILE A 519 -13.07 12.92 -24.49
CA ILE A 519 -13.07 11.71 -23.67
C ILE A 519 -13.82 10.55 -24.35
N LEU A 520 -14.96 10.85 -24.98
CA LEU A 520 -15.77 9.87 -25.72
C LEU A 520 -15.06 9.42 -27.02
N GLU A 521 -14.48 10.34 -27.78
CA GLU A 521 -13.68 10.05 -28.97
C GLU A 521 -12.43 9.24 -28.65
N ALA A 522 -11.65 9.63 -27.65
CA ALA A 522 -10.47 8.89 -27.22
C ALA A 522 -10.85 7.45 -26.80
N LYS A 523 -12.05 7.27 -26.21
CA LYS A 523 -12.62 5.95 -25.92
C LYS A 523 -13.03 5.20 -27.18
N ARG A 524 -13.78 5.81 -28.10
CA ARG A 524 -14.20 5.25 -29.40
C ARG A 524 -12.98 4.82 -30.23
N ALA A 525 -11.98 5.68 -30.37
CA ALA A 525 -10.71 5.41 -31.07
C ALA A 525 -9.89 4.28 -30.40
N ARG A 526 -9.85 4.21 -29.07
CA ARG A 526 -9.18 3.10 -28.35
C ARG A 526 -9.93 1.77 -28.52
N MET A 527 -11.26 1.80 -28.57
CA MET A 527 -12.09 0.63 -28.87
C MET A 527 -11.90 0.17 -30.33
N ALA A 528 -11.90 1.10 -31.29
CA ALA A 528 -11.62 0.83 -32.69
C ALA A 528 -10.21 0.25 -32.90
N LYS A 529 -9.16 0.83 -32.29
CA LYS A 529 -7.80 0.25 -32.31
C LYS A 529 -7.73 -1.14 -31.68
N LYS A 530 -8.54 -1.42 -30.64
CA LYS A 530 -8.64 -2.76 -30.05
C LYS A 530 -9.34 -3.75 -30.99
N GLN A 531 -10.47 -3.36 -31.58
CA GLN A 531 -11.23 -4.18 -32.54
C GLN A 531 -10.41 -4.44 -33.82
N ALA A 532 -9.73 -3.43 -34.37
CA ALA A 532 -8.81 -3.59 -35.50
C ALA A 532 -7.65 -4.53 -35.17
N LYS A 533 -7.12 -4.50 -33.94
CA LYS A 533 -6.09 -5.44 -33.47
C LYS A 533 -6.63 -6.85 -33.24
N GLU A 534 -7.86 -6.98 -32.76
CA GLU A 534 -8.55 -8.27 -32.61
C GLU A 534 -8.90 -8.87 -34.00
N ALA A 535 -9.33 -8.07 -34.96
CA ALA A 535 -9.59 -8.45 -36.36
C ALA A 535 -8.30 -8.81 -37.11
N ALA A 536 -7.23 -7.99 -37.03
CA ALA A 536 -5.93 -8.30 -37.61
C ALA A 536 -5.30 -9.56 -37.00
N SER A 537 -5.59 -9.87 -35.72
CA SER A 537 -5.20 -11.13 -35.09
C SER A 537 -6.16 -12.31 -35.38
N GLY A 538 -7.26 -12.07 -36.10
CA GLY A 538 -8.23 -13.07 -36.53
C GLY A 538 -7.77 -13.90 -37.72
N THR A 539 -6.90 -13.35 -38.57
CA THR A 539 -6.44 -14.02 -39.81
C THR A 539 -5.17 -14.87 -39.61
N GLU A 540 -4.40 -14.65 -38.55
CA GLU A 540 -3.20 -15.44 -38.22
C GLU A 540 -3.30 -16.16 -36.86
N ARG A 541 -4.13 -17.20 -36.78
CA ARG A 541 -4.00 -18.20 -35.70
C ARG A 541 -4.41 -19.64 -36.04
N GLY A 542 -4.28 -20.01 -37.32
CA GLY A 542 -4.12 -21.40 -37.71
C GLY A 542 -2.76 -21.95 -37.26
N LYS A 543 -2.75 -22.95 -36.37
CA LYS A 543 -1.60 -23.79 -35.96
C LYS A 543 -0.40 -23.07 -35.29
N LYS A 544 -0.38 -23.07 -33.94
CA LYS A 544 0.60 -23.89 -33.17
C LYS A 544 0.37 -23.97 -31.64
N SER A 545 0.49 -25.21 -31.13
CA SER A 545 0.74 -25.67 -29.74
C SER A 545 -0.43 -25.89 -28.75
N ALA A 546 -0.42 -27.09 -28.13
CA ALA A 546 -1.12 -27.58 -26.91
C ALA A 546 -0.10 -28.33 -26.01
N THR A 547 -0.14 -28.42 -24.66
CA THR A 547 -1.26 -28.27 -23.71
C THR A 547 -1.02 -27.35 -22.48
N GLN A 548 0.02 -27.56 -21.64
CA GLN A 548 -0.01 -27.27 -20.19
C GLN A 548 0.50 -25.88 -19.69
N GLN A 549 -0.17 -25.34 -18.65
CA GLN A 549 0.40 -24.75 -17.41
C GLN A 549 -0.33 -25.47 -16.25
N LYS A 550 0.29 -25.65 -15.08
CA LYS A 550 -0.45 -25.94 -13.83
C LYS A 550 -0.92 -24.62 -13.20
N GLY A 551 -2.04 -24.65 -12.47
CA GLY A 551 -2.22 -23.77 -11.29
C GLY A 551 -3.27 -22.65 -11.34
N LYS A 552 -4.45 -22.99 -10.80
CA LYS A 552 -5.43 -22.15 -10.07
C LYS A 552 -6.21 -20.99 -10.75
N GLN A 553 -7.43 -20.88 -10.22
CA GLN A 553 -8.39 -19.79 -10.19
C GLN A 553 -9.36 -19.59 -11.37
N SER A 554 -10.60 -19.32 -10.95
CA SER A 554 -11.86 -19.40 -11.69
C SER A 554 -12.20 -18.11 -12.41
N SER A 555 -12.67 -18.22 -13.65
CA SER A 555 -13.43 -17.16 -14.32
C SER A 555 -14.64 -17.73 -15.03
N SER A 556 -15.73 -16.98 -14.96
CA SER A 556 -17.02 -17.24 -15.58
C SER A 556 -16.93 -17.54 -17.08
N GLY A 557 -17.69 -18.54 -17.53
CA GLY A 557 -17.84 -18.86 -18.95
C GLY A 557 -18.53 -17.73 -19.70
N LYS A 558 -18.00 -17.38 -20.88
CA LYS A 558 -18.65 -16.43 -21.80
C LYS A 558 -19.95 -17.03 -22.36
N ALA A 559 -20.97 -16.19 -22.52
CA ALA A 559 -22.16 -16.50 -23.30
C ALA A 559 -21.80 -16.75 -24.78
N LYS A 560 -22.60 -17.60 -25.46
CA LYS A 560 -22.54 -17.80 -26.90
C LYS A 560 -23.32 -16.69 -27.63
N PRO A 561 -22.97 -16.34 -28.89
CA PRO A 561 -23.84 -15.51 -29.72
C PRO A 561 -25.21 -16.19 -29.92
N ALA A 562 -26.25 -15.36 -30.04
CA ALA A 562 -27.65 -15.78 -29.83
C ALA A 562 -28.22 -16.73 -30.90
N ASP A 563 -27.58 -16.85 -32.07
CA ASP A 563 -28.08 -17.70 -33.16
C ASP A 563 -26.95 -18.57 -33.74
N SER A 564 -26.87 -19.81 -33.25
CA SER A 564 -26.00 -20.85 -33.81
C SER A 564 -26.61 -22.23 -33.52
N PRO A 565 -26.72 -23.12 -34.53
CA PRO A 565 -27.50 -24.35 -34.39
C PRO A 565 -26.96 -25.26 -33.29
N LYS A 566 -27.86 -25.69 -32.40
CA LYS A 566 -27.54 -26.58 -31.28
C LYS A 566 -27.17 -27.96 -31.83
N ARG A 567 -25.90 -28.37 -31.68
CA ARG A 567 -25.46 -29.74 -31.97
C ARG A 567 -26.23 -30.74 -31.09
N GLY A 568 -26.58 -31.89 -31.67
CA GLY A 568 -27.28 -32.98 -30.97
C GLY A 568 -26.51 -33.52 -29.75
N PRO A 569 -27.21 -34.15 -28.79
CA PRO A 569 -26.59 -34.74 -27.61
C PRO A 569 -25.70 -35.93 -27.98
N SER A 570 -24.52 -36.06 -27.37
CA SER A 570 -23.66 -37.23 -27.60
C SER A 570 -24.18 -38.48 -26.86
N ALA A 571 -23.66 -39.66 -27.24
CA ALA A 571 -23.99 -40.95 -26.65
C ALA A 571 -23.93 -40.94 -25.11
N TYR A 572 -22.87 -40.34 -24.55
CA TYR A 572 -22.70 -40.19 -23.10
C TYR A 572 -23.69 -39.19 -22.48
N ILE A 573 -24.08 -38.13 -23.19
CA ILE A 573 -25.10 -37.17 -22.72
C ILE A 573 -26.49 -37.83 -22.68
N LEU A 574 -26.79 -38.75 -23.60
CA LEU A 574 -28.03 -39.55 -23.56
C LEU A 574 -28.00 -40.54 -22.39
N PHE A 575 -26.93 -41.33 -22.26
CA PHE A 575 -26.74 -42.27 -21.15
C PHE A 575 -26.84 -41.60 -19.78
N THR A 576 -26.16 -40.45 -19.59
CA THR A 576 -26.20 -39.71 -18.33
C THR A 576 -27.58 -39.14 -18.04
N LYS A 577 -28.37 -38.72 -19.04
CA LYS A 577 -29.77 -38.30 -18.80
C LYS A 577 -30.64 -39.43 -18.26
N GLU A 578 -30.50 -40.64 -18.81
CA GLU A 578 -31.31 -41.80 -18.41
C GLU A 578 -30.89 -42.35 -17.04
N ASN A 579 -29.59 -42.41 -16.75
CA ASN A 579 -29.07 -43.09 -15.55
C ASN A 579 -28.87 -42.15 -14.36
N ARG A 580 -28.81 -40.81 -14.55
CA ARG A 580 -28.53 -39.86 -13.46
C ARG A 580 -29.57 -39.89 -12.35
N GLN A 581 -30.85 -40.03 -12.68
CA GLN A 581 -31.91 -40.03 -11.67
C GLN A 581 -31.76 -41.25 -10.73
N ALA A 582 -31.57 -42.44 -11.28
CA ALA A 582 -31.30 -43.64 -10.50
C ALA A 582 -30.02 -43.54 -9.64
N VAL A 583 -28.96 -42.88 -10.11
CA VAL A 583 -27.74 -42.67 -9.29
C VAL A 583 -27.98 -41.70 -8.13
N VAL A 584 -28.80 -40.66 -8.33
CA VAL A 584 -29.17 -39.70 -7.27
C VAL A 584 -30.11 -40.34 -6.24
N GLU A 585 -31.12 -41.07 -6.69
CA GLU A 585 -32.09 -41.75 -5.80
C GLU A 585 -31.42 -42.83 -4.93
N ASN A 586 -30.45 -43.56 -5.47
CA ASN A 586 -29.69 -44.57 -4.71
C ASN A 586 -28.55 -43.99 -3.85
N ASN A 587 -28.17 -42.71 -4.02
CA ASN A 587 -27.07 -42.08 -3.29
C ASN A 587 -27.40 -40.61 -2.94
N PRO A 588 -28.37 -40.36 -2.04
CA PRO A 588 -28.86 -39.00 -1.75
C PRO A 588 -27.80 -38.07 -1.13
N GLU A 589 -26.74 -38.61 -0.53
CA GLU A 589 -25.63 -37.82 0.04
C GLU A 589 -24.55 -37.43 -1.00
N TYR A 590 -24.61 -37.96 -2.23
CA TYR A 590 -23.57 -37.67 -3.22
C TYR A 590 -23.65 -36.25 -3.74
N SER A 591 -22.53 -35.53 -3.67
CA SER A 591 -22.41 -34.23 -4.32
C SER A 591 -22.60 -34.38 -5.84
N PHE A 592 -22.98 -33.29 -6.52
CA PHE A 592 -23.08 -33.26 -7.98
C PHE A 592 -21.80 -33.77 -8.69
N GLY A 593 -20.63 -33.55 -8.09
CA GLY A 593 -19.35 -34.04 -8.60
C GLY A 593 -19.17 -35.55 -8.45
N ASP A 594 -19.76 -36.16 -7.43
CA ASP A 594 -19.63 -37.60 -7.14
C ASP A 594 -20.64 -38.42 -7.94
N VAL A 595 -21.86 -37.90 -8.11
CA VAL A 595 -22.84 -38.42 -9.10
C VAL A 595 -22.22 -38.45 -10.51
N ALA A 596 -21.49 -37.41 -10.90
CA ALA A 596 -20.80 -37.37 -12.19
C ALA A 596 -19.65 -38.39 -12.31
N LYS A 597 -18.92 -38.68 -11.22
CA LYS A 597 -17.90 -39.75 -11.18
C LYS A 597 -18.53 -41.13 -11.30
N ALA A 598 -19.63 -41.38 -10.57
CA ALA A 598 -20.35 -42.65 -10.60
C ALA A 598 -20.90 -42.95 -12.01
N LEU A 599 -21.59 -42.00 -12.64
CA LEU A 599 -22.05 -42.13 -14.03
C LEU A 599 -20.88 -42.33 -15.01
N GLY A 600 -19.74 -41.69 -14.78
CA GLY A 600 -18.51 -41.88 -15.55
C GLY A 600 -17.81 -43.23 -15.31
N ALA A 601 -18.07 -43.92 -14.20
CA ALA A 601 -17.66 -45.30 -13.96
C ALA A 601 -18.59 -46.28 -14.67
N MET A 602 -19.92 -46.15 -14.44
CA MET A 602 -20.94 -46.96 -15.11
C MET A 602 -20.84 -46.91 -16.64
N TRP A 603 -20.52 -45.75 -17.23
CA TRP A 603 -20.29 -45.64 -18.68
C TRP A 603 -19.02 -46.34 -19.17
N ARG A 604 -17.97 -46.43 -18.35
CA ARG A 604 -16.74 -47.16 -18.72
C ARG A 604 -16.97 -48.67 -18.67
N GLU A 605 -17.69 -49.13 -17.64
CA GLU A 605 -18.06 -50.53 -17.39
C GLU A 605 -19.17 -51.05 -18.31
N LEU A 606 -19.92 -50.17 -18.99
CA LEU A 606 -20.94 -50.54 -19.95
C LEU A 606 -20.35 -51.32 -21.16
N ASP A 607 -20.97 -52.41 -21.59
CA ASP A 607 -20.53 -53.16 -22.77
C ASP A 607 -20.50 -52.30 -24.05
N GLU A 608 -19.54 -52.56 -24.95
CA GLU A 608 -19.43 -51.83 -26.22
C GLU A 608 -20.69 -51.98 -27.10
N ALA A 609 -21.44 -53.08 -26.99
CA ALA A 609 -22.73 -53.23 -27.67
C ALA A 609 -23.76 -52.18 -27.24
N ARG A 610 -23.88 -51.91 -25.93
CA ARG A 610 -24.77 -50.87 -25.39
C ARG A 610 -24.23 -49.47 -25.66
N LYS A 611 -22.91 -49.26 -25.58
CA LYS A 611 -22.29 -47.98 -25.99
C LYS A 611 -22.56 -47.66 -27.46
N GLU A 612 -22.55 -48.67 -28.33
CA GLU A 612 -22.86 -48.54 -29.76
C GLU A 612 -24.34 -48.23 -30.01
N GLU A 613 -25.26 -48.78 -29.22
CA GLU A 613 -26.66 -48.37 -29.23
C GLU A 613 -26.82 -46.88 -28.90
N TYR A 614 -26.16 -46.40 -27.84
CA TYR A 614 -26.14 -44.98 -27.49
C TYR A 614 -25.46 -44.10 -28.56
N ARG A 615 -24.45 -44.61 -29.28
CA ARG A 615 -23.84 -43.91 -30.44
C ARG A 615 -24.85 -43.77 -31.59
N LYS A 616 -25.57 -44.85 -31.95
CA LYS A 616 -26.63 -44.83 -32.97
C LYS A 616 -27.76 -43.87 -32.61
N ARG A 617 -28.24 -43.90 -31.36
CA ARG A 617 -29.26 -42.97 -30.84
C ARG A 617 -28.78 -41.52 -30.86
N ALA A 618 -27.50 -41.26 -30.58
CA ALA A 618 -26.91 -39.92 -30.68
C ALA A 618 -26.75 -39.43 -32.13
N SER A 619 -26.41 -40.30 -33.09
CA SER A 619 -26.34 -39.93 -34.50
C SER A 619 -27.72 -39.65 -35.11
N GLN A 620 -28.76 -40.38 -34.68
CA GLN A 620 -30.15 -40.12 -35.10
C GLN A 620 -30.72 -38.83 -34.49
N ALA A 621 -30.15 -38.33 -33.39
CA ALA A 621 -30.56 -37.08 -32.72
C ALA A 621 -29.82 -35.82 -33.25
N ALA A 622 -29.09 -35.93 -34.37
CA ALA A 622 -28.46 -34.80 -35.04
C ALA A 622 -29.38 -34.26 -36.17
N PRO A 623 -29.59 -32.93 -36.28
CA PRO A 623 -30.47 -32.37 -37.32
C PRO A 623 -29.86 -32.55 -38.72
N THR A 624 -30.69 -33.01 -39.65
CA THR A 624 -30.35 -33.24 -41.05
C THR A 624 -30.27 -31.92 -41.82
N GLU A 625 -29.07 -31.38 -42.02
CA GLU A 625 -28.68 -30.62 -43.23
C GLU A 625 -27.19 -30.20 -43.16
N CYS A 626 -26.37 -30.77 -44.03
CA CYS A 626 -25.03 -30.29 -44.34
C CYS A 626 -24.67 -30.76 -45.76
N PRO A 627 -24.34 -29.86 -46.71
CA PRO A 627 -23.96 -30.26 -48.07
C PRO A 627 -22.72 -31.15 -48.13
N GLN A 628 -22.67 -32.03 -49.14
CA GLN A 628 -21.64 -33.05 -49.30
C GLN A 628 -20.31 -32.46 -49.82
N GLU A 629 -19.18 -32.94 -49.28
CA GLU A 629 -17.87 -32.83 -49.97
C GLU A 629 -17.68 -34.05 -50.90
N PRO A 630 -17.03 -33.87 -52.07
CA PRO A 630 -16.92 -34.93 -53.08
C PRO A 630 -15.94 -36.04 -52.67
N SER A 631 -16.28 -37.27 -53.07
CA SER A 631 -15.54 -38.50 -52.80
C SER A 631 -14.17 -38.54 -53.47
N ARG A 632 -13.21 -39.22 -52.83
CA ARG A 632 -11.96 -39.68 -53.43
C ARG A 632 -11.80 -41.17 -53.12
N GLU A 633 -11.81 -42.00 -54.16
CA GLU A 633 -11.85 -43.46 -54.05
C GLU A 633 -10.49 -44.07 -53.62
N PRO A 634 -10.49 -45.27 -53.04
CA PRO A 634 -9.27 -46.02 -52.75
C PRO A 634 -8.87 -46.93 -53.92
N SER A 635 -7.58 -46.96 -54.26
CA SER A 635 -6.99 -48.01 -55.09
C SER A 635 -6.00 -48.85 -54.27
N LEU A 636 -6.11 -50.16 -54.39
CA LEU A 636 -5.23 -51.16 -53.78
C LEU A 636 -3.94 -51.27 -54.61
N ASP A 637 -2.79 -51.54 -53.97
CA ASP A 637 -1.79 -52.46 -54.52
C ASP A 637 -0.72 -52.87 -53.48
N ALA A 638 -0.03 -53.96 -53.83
CA ALA A 638 0.66 -54.93 -53.00
C ALA A 638 1.91 -54.53 -52.15
N GLU A 639 2.03 -55.25 -51.03
CA GLU A 639 3.24 -55.95 -50.51
C GLU A 639 4.60 -55.27 -50.17
N GLN A 640 5.05 -55.63 -48.95
CA GLN A 640 6.41 -56.00 -48.52
C GLN A 640 7.44 -54.97 -48.03
N THR A 641 8.09 -55.33 -46.91
CA THR A 641 9.23 -54.66 -46.23
C THR A 641 8.91 -53.28 -45.61
N GLY A 642 9.54 -52.81 -44.53
CA GLY A 642 10.49 -53.44 -43.61
C GLY A 642 11.24 -52.41 -42.75
N SER A 643 11.11 -52.49 -41.42
CA SER A 643 11.97 -51.84 -40.39
C SER A 643 11.89 -50.31 -40.14
N ALA A 644 12.43 -49.92 -38.97
CA ALA A 644 12.83 -48.58 -38.50
C ALA A 644 11.78 -47.58 -37.93
N SER A 645 11.95 -47.32 -36.62
CA SER A 645 11.38 -46.22 -35.80
C SER A 645 12.35 -45.01 -35.82
N PRO A 646 12.29 -43.95 -34.96
CA PRO A 646 11.23 -43.46 -34.04
C PRO A 646 11.04 -41.91 -34.03
N GLY A 647 10.14 -41.41 -33.14
CA GLY A 647 10.18 -40.04 -32.59
C GLY A 647 9.04 -39.10 -33.05
N THR A 648 8.58 -38.10 -32.27
CA THR A 648 9.08 -37.52 -31.01
C THR A 648 7.93 -36.92 -30.15
N ALA A 649 8.17 -36.75 -28.85
CA ALA A 649 7.34 -35.93 -27.94
C ALA A 649 7.44 -34.42 -28.30
N ARG A 650 6.72 -33.44 -27.73
CA ARG A 650 6.18 -33.23 -26.36
C ARG A 650 5.25 -31.99 -26.38
N GLY A 651 4.42 -31.76 -25.35
CA GLY A 651 3.45 -30.64 -25.31
C GLY A 651 4.02 -29.24 -24.94
N ARG A 652 3.16 -28.20 -25.01
CA ARG A 652 3.37 -26.80 -24.51
C ARG A 652 3.99 -26.78 -23.10
N LYS A 653 4.67 -25.66 -22.85
CA LYS A 653 4.87 -25.04 -21.53
C LYS A 653 3.79 -23.99 -21.21
N LYS A 654 3.78 -23.58 -19.96
CA LYS A 654 3.69 -22.17 -19.53
C LYS A 654 4.39 -22.02 -18.16
N ALA A 655 4.49 -20.81 -17.65
CA ALA A 655 5.61 -20.34 -16.83
C ALA A 655 5.47 -20.42 -15.29
N ALA A 656 6.63 -20.29 -14.64
CA ALA A 656 6.95 -19.47 -13.45
C ALA A 656 8.49 -19.28 -13.50
N GLN A 657 9.18 -18.29 -12.94
CA GLN A 657 8.91 -16.95 -12.39
C GLN A 657 10.29 -16.44 -11.86
N GLN A 658 10.47 -15.12 -11.77
CA GLN A 658 11.41 -14.42 -10.87
C GLN A 658 12.93 -14.22 -11.19
N LYS A 659 13.37 -13.01 -10.80
CA LYS A 659 14.74 -12.47 -10.56
C LYS A 659 15.66 -12.31 -11.80
N GLY A 660 16.32 -11.17 -12.02
CA GLY A 660 16.27 -9.85 -11.36
C GLY A 660 17.45 -8.95 -11.81
N GLY A 661 17.46 -7.68 -11.39
CA GLY A 661 18.69 -6.83 -11.41
C GLY A 661 18.76 -5.74 -12.49
N SER A 662 19.25 -4.57 -12.05
CA SER A 662 19.72 -3.38 -12.81
C SER A 662 18.79 -2.76 -13.86
N GLY A 663 18.39 -1.51 -13.64
CA GLY A 663 17.75 -0.69 -14.65
C GLY A 663 18.73 -0.10 -15.67
N LYS A 664 18.22 0.24 -16.85
CA LYS A 664 18.70 1.38 -17.64
C LYS A 664 17.50 2.16 -18.17
N SER A 665 17.73 3.45 -18.36
CA SER A 665 16.76 4.46 -18.76
C SER A 665 16.07 4.15 -20.09
N SER A 666 14.91 4.77 -20.26
CA SER A 666 14.16 4.80 -21.52
C SER A 666 14.89 5.63 -22.57
N SER A 667 15.59 4.97 -23.49
CA SER A 667 15.77 5.46 -24.86
C SER A 667 14.77 4.77 -25.78
N GLY A 668 14.30 5.49 -26.81
CA GLY A 668 13.27 5.01 -27.72
C GLY A 668 13.69 3.72 -28.43
N LYS A 669 12.84 2.69 -28.38
CA LYS A 669 13.11 1.44 -29.08
C LYS A 669 12.63 1.54 -30.52
N GLU A 670 13.49 2.08 -31.38
CA GLU A 670 13.33 1.97 -32.83
C GLU A 670 13.17 0.50 -33.24
N THR A 671 12.27 0.25 -34.19
CA THR A 671 12.00 -1.08 -34.72
C THR A 671 13.04 -1.43 -35.78
N HIS A 672 14.05 -2.22 -35.42
CA HIS A 672 14.96 -2.78 -36.42
C HIS A 672 14.21 -3.63 -37.47
N ALA A 673 14.61 -3.47 -38.73
CA ALA A 673 14.01 -4.10 -39.90
C ALA A 673 14.17 -5.63 -39.92
N ALA A 674 13.35 -6.29 -40.75
CA ALA A 674 13.12 -7.74 -40.72
C ALA A 674 14.30 -8.64 -41.17
N ASP A 675 15.40 -8.07 -41.70
CA ASP A 675 16.51 -8.82 -42.31
C ASP A 675 17.84 -8.62 -41.57
N SER A 676 17.96 -9.21 -40.37
CA SER A 676 19.25 -9.38 -39.68
C SER A 676 19.72 -10.84 -39.75
N PRO A 677 20.99 -11.11 -40.11
CA PRO A 677 21.49 -12.48 -40.26
C PRO A 677 21.49 -13.26 -38.92
N LYS A 678 21.21 -14.57 -39.01
CA LYS A 678 21.14 -15.46 -37.83
C LYS A 678 22.54 -15.67 -37.23
N ARG A 679 22.75 -15.21 -35.99
CA ARG A 679 23.99 -15.42 -35.23
C ARG A 679 24.28 -16.91 -34.97
N GLY A 680 25.56 -17.25 -34.91
CA GLY A 680 26.04 -18.61 -34.67
C GLY A 680 25.77 -19.14 -33.25
N PRO A 681 25.95 -20.46 -33.02
CA PRO A 681 25.74 -21.09 -31.72
C PRO A 681 26.81 -20.67 -30.71
N SER A 682 26.41 -20.37 -29.47
CA SER A 682 27.35 -19.99 -28.41
C SER A 682 28.12 -21.19 -27.83
N ALA A 683 29.24 -20.91 -27.15
CA ALA A 683 30.12 -21.90 -26.53
C ALA A 683 29.36 -22.95 -25.67
N TYR A 684 28.45 -22.48 -24.81
CA TYR A 684 27.62 -23.35 -23.98
C TYR A 684 26.67 -24.24 -24.80
N VAL A 685 26.18 -23.78 -25.96
CA VAL A 685 25.31 -24.57 -26.84
C VAL A 685 26.11 -25.68 -27.54
N LEU A 686 27.38 -25.46 -27.86
CA LEU A 686 28.26 -26.50 -28.39
C LEU A 686 28.58 -27.56 -27.32
N PHE A 687 29.03 -27.13 -26.14
CA PHE A 687 29.25 -28.01 -24.99
C PHE A 687 28.00 -28.83 -24.63
N SER A 688 26.83 -28.17 -24.62
CA SER A 688 25.53 -28.79 -24.33
C SER A 688 25.14 -29.83 -25.39
N LYS A 689 25.48 -29.64 -26.68
CA LYS A 689 25.25 -30.65 -27.71
C LYS A 689 26.10 -31.90 -27.49
N GLU A 690 27.39 -31.74 -27.19
CA GLU A 690 28.33 -32.85 -27.03
C GLU A 690 28.04 -33.68 -25.76
N ASN A 691 27.81 -33.01 -24.62
CA ASN A 691 27.73 -33.69 -23.32
C ASN A 691 26.32 -34.17 -22.95
N ARG A 692 25.28 -33.73 -23.67
CA ARG A 692 23.89 -34.08 -23.35
C ARG A 692 23.59 -35.55 -23.55
N GLN A 693 24.14 -36.18 -24.57
CA GLN A 693 23.81 -37.58 -24.87
C GLN A 693 24.34 -38.51 -23.79
N ALA A 694 25.60 -38.35 -23.38
CA ALA A 694 26.19 -39.09 -22.26
C ALA A 694 25.39 -38.98 -20.95
N ILE A 695 24.83 -37.80 -20.62
CA ILE A 695 24.01 -37.62 -19.42
C ILE A 695 22.63 -38.29 -19.55
N VAL A 696 22.05 -38.32 -20.74
CA VAL A 696 20.77 -39.02 -21.01
C VAL A 696 20.95 -40.54 -20.96
N GLU A 697 22.10 -41.05 -21.41
CA GLU A 697 22.44 -42.48 -21.35
C GLU A 697 22.80 -42.93 -19.92
N SER A 698 23.51 -42.09 -19.14
CA SER A 698 23.89 -42.43 -17.76
C SER A 698 22.79 -42.20 -16.72
N PHE A 699 21.77 -41.39 -17.01
CA PHE A 699 20.62 -41.13 -16.14
C PHE A 699 19.30 -41.15 -16.95
N PRO A 700 18.81 -42.32 -17.37
CA PRO A 700 17.62 -42.44 -18.23
C PRO A 700 16.34 -41.85 -17.61
N GLU A 701 16.23 -41.86 -16.28
CA GLU A 701 15.12 -41.27 -15.54
C GLU A 701 15.15 -39.72 -15.45
N TYR A 702 16.26 -39.06 -15.80
CA TYR A 702 16.35 -37.60 -15.70
C TYR A 702 15.45 -36.90 -16.72
N SER A 703 14.62 -35.97 -16.23
CA SER A 703 13.84 -35.13 -17.13
C SER A 703 14.75 -34.19 -17.93
N PHE A 704 14.27 -33.65 -19.04
CA PHE A 704 15.01 -32.66 -19.83
C PHE A 704 15.46 -31.44 -18.99
N GLY A 705 14.68 -31.07 -17.96
CA GLY A 705 15.06 -29.99 -17.04
C GLY A 705 16.23 -30.37 -16.12
N ASP A 706 16.33 -31.64 -15.73
CA ASP A 706 17.37 -32.15 -14.84
C ASP A 706 18.68 -32.40 -15.59
N VAL A 707 18.59 -32.94 -16.81
CA VAL A 707 19.72 -32.98 -17.77
C VAL A 707 20.25 -31.57 -18.04
N ALA A 708 19.39 -30.59 -18.28
CA ALA A 708 19.81 -29.19 -18.46
C ALA A 708 20.44 -28.59 -17.19
N ARG A 709 19.95 -28.94 -15.99
CA ARG A 709 20.54 -28.51 -14.71
C ARG A 709 21.90 -29.16 -14.48
N LYS A 710 22.07 -30.44 -14.83
CA LYS A 710 23.35 -31.17 -14.76
C LYS A 710 24.37 -30.63 -15.76
N LEU A 711 23.97 -30.34 -17.00
CA LEU A 711 24.80 -29.65 -18.01
C LEU A 711 25.23 -28.25 -17.53
N GLY A 712 24.32 -27.47 -16.96
CA GLY A 712 24.63 -26.16 -16.39
C GLY A 712 25.58 -26.24 -15.19
N ALA A 713 25.48 -27.29 -14.37
CA ALA A 713 26.42 -27.55 -13.29
C ALA A 713 27.80 -27.97 -13.83
N MET A 714 27.86 -28.88 -14.79
CA MET A 714 29.12 -29.29 -15.44
C MET A 714 29.80 -28.10 -16.12
N TRP A 715 29.07 -27.26 -16.87
CA TRP A 715 29.63 -26.07 -17.51
C TRP A 715 30.21 -25.06 -16.51
N ARG A 716 29.57 -24.87 -15.34
CA ARG A 716 30.13 -24.01 -14.28
C ARG A 716 31.41 -24.61 -13.67
N ASN A 717 31.50 -25.93 -13.59
CA ASN A 717 32.61 -26.66 -12.99
C ASN A 717 33.77 -26.97 -13.98
N LEU A 718 33.62 -26.70 -15.28
CA LEU A 718 34.74 -26.69 -16.22
C LEU A 718 35.75 -25.60 -15.84
N ASP A 719 37.03 -25.86 -16.06
CA ASP A 719 38.05 -24.82 -15.98
C ASP A 719 37.90 -23.80 -17.14
N GLU A 720 38.55 -22.64 -17.03
CA GLU A 720 38.46 -21.62 -18.10
C GLU A 720 39.16 -22.05 -19.39
N ALA A 721 40.19 -22.91 -19.34
CA ALA A 721 40.89 -23.40 -20.54
C ALA A 721 40.00 -24.35 -21.37
N GLN A 722 39.14 -25.14 -20.73
CA GLN A 722 38.12 -25.98 -21.35
C GLN A 722 36.99 -25.13 -21.93
N LYS A 723 36.54 -24.09 -21.21
CA LYS A 723 35.53 -23.14 -21.72
C LYS A 723 36.05 -22.37 -22.93
N GLU A 724 37.34 -22.01 -22.96
CA GLU A 724 37.94 -21.28 -24.08
C GLU A 724 37.91 -22.09 -25.39
N LYS A 725 38.23 -23.39 -25.35
CA LYS A 725 38.09 -24.29 -26.52
C LYS A 725 36.67 -24.27 -27.12
N TYR A 726 35.65 -24.10 -26.28
CA TYR A 726 34.26 -23.95 -26.72
C TYR A 726 33.92 -22.53 -27.22
N ARG A 727 34.57 -21.49 -26.68
CA ARG A 727 34.48 -20.11 -27.19
C ARG A 727 35.12 -19.99 -28.57
N GLU A 728 36.31 -20.57 -28.78
CA GLU A 728 37.00 -20.63 -30.07
C GLU A 728 36.16 -21.34 -31.14
N ARG A 729 35.62 -22.53 -30.85
CA ARG A 729 34.74 -23.26 -31.79
C ARG A 729 33.43 -22.51 -32.07
N ALA A 730 32.89 -21.76 -31.11
CA ALA A 730 31.72 -20.90 -31.33
C ALA A 730 32.04 -19.66 -32.19
N ALA A 731 33.25 -19.10 -32.06
CA ALA A 731 33.73 -18.01 -32.90
C ALA A 731 33.97 -18.47 -34.35
N GLN A 732 34.51 -19.67 -34.56
CA GLN A 732 34.68 -20.26 -35.90
C GLN A 732 33.34 -20.57 -36.60
N LEU A 733 32.28 -20.89 -35.83
CA LEU A 733 30.94 -21.20 -36.34
C LEU A 733 30.01 -19.99 -36.44
N SER A 734 30.50 -18.79 -36.13
CA SER A 734 29.76 -17.54 -36.32
C SER A 734 30.30 -16.80 -37.55
N PRO A 735 29.44 -16.39 -38.51
CA PRO A 735 29.92 -15.63 -39.66
C PRO A 735 30.57 -14.32 -39.19
N ARG A 736 31.76 -14.00 -39.71
CA ARG A 736 32.44 -12.73 -39.44
C ARG A 736 31.63 -11.59 -40.07
N GLU A 737 30.97 -10.78 -39.25
CA GLU A 737 30.47 -9.47 -39.68
C GLU A 737 31.67 -8.57 -40.03
N PRO A 738 31.62 -7.79 -41.12
CA PRO A 738 32.70 -6.88 -41.47
C PRO A 738 32.85 -5.77 -40.42
N ALA A 739 34.08 -5.39 -40.10
CA ALA A 739 34.37 -4.40 -39.08
C ALA A 739 33.92 -2.99 -39.54
N GLY A 740 32.86 -2.46 -38.93
CA GLY A 740 32.35 -1.13 -39.30
C GLY A 740 30.94 -0.78 -38.80
N ALA A 741 30.67 -0.96 -37.50
CA ALA A 741 29.48 -0.38 -36.86
C ALA A 741 29.83 0.06 -35.42
N PRO A 742 29.77 1.37 -35.10
CA PRO A 742 30.06 1.85 -33.75
C PRO A 742 28.95 1.46 -32.75
N ARG A 743 29.28 1.48 -31.45
CA ARG A 743 28.35 1.25 -30.34
C ARG A 743 27.87 2.55 -29.72
#